data_AF-A0A0Q9S3D9-F1
#
_entry.id   AF-A0A0Q9S3D9-F1
#
_cell.length_a   1.000
_cell.length_b   1.000
_cell.length_c   1.000
_cell.angle_alpha   90.00
_cell.angle_beta   90.00
_cell.angle_gamma   90.00
#
_symmetry.space_group_name_H-M   'P 1'
#
loop_
_entity.id
_entity.type
_entity.pdbx_description
1 polymer ?
#
loop_
_entity_poly.entity_id
_entity_poly.type
_entity_poly.pdbx_seq_one_letter_code
_entity_poly.pdbx_strand_id
1 'polypeptide(L)'
;MTGRFRRVALATAVLLTVLAAPVASAPGDPTVRFSAAGDFSAGGNATSVFNLIGSLDNDFHAALGDMSYGTTGAEDAWCNAVKAGVGEGYPFELVSGNHESNGQNGNINDFSACLPNQLPGLKGTYGRQYYVDVPANAPLVRYIAVAAGIPFTAGTLSYAVGTPQYTWTAAAIDSARAAGIPWVVVGNHTPCLSLGQYACEMGSDLANLLLTKKVDLVLGGHEHLYQRTKQLTTRAGCTQLVPGTFNASCVVDSDNDLAAGAGTVFATVGTGGINQRDVNTTDPEAGYFAAYAGLNINPTFGVLDFSVTADVLTANFRRAAGLTFTDAFTITRGAAPPNQPPVADFTPSCTQLACTVNAAASSDPDGTISSYAWQFGDGGTGTGVTSSRTYAAAGTYTITLTVTDDDGATGSTTRSVTVAPTPNQPPTASFTNSCTDLGCTFNGTGSNDPDGSIASYAWNWGDATADGSGATPSHTFSAAGTYPVRLTVTDNNGATGTTTTSVTVTAPPPPTVLAADAFGRTLASGWGSADTGGAWTFSGSATNLSVGSGVGQVRLAAGSGPWLALAGVSSSGTDLSATIALDKVASGSGAYASLNGRRVAGVGDYRAKVHYTSNGGVWLSLQRATAANAETVLAAETQIPGITMAAGEKLLARVQVTGTSPTTIRARVWKSGTTEPTTWQKTATDSTAGFQVAGGVGLYLYLSGSATNAPITMSFDDLKAVPFP
;
A
#
# COMPACT_ATOMS: atom_id res chain seq x y z
N MET A 1 36.49 86.77 5.52
CA MET A 1 36.15 87.37 6.84
C MET A 1 34.73 86.93 7.14
N THR A 2 34.39 86.13 8.15
CA THR A 2 34.84 86.03 9.55
C THR A 2 34.57 84.60 10.05
N GLY A 3 35.54 84.00 10.75
CA GLY A 3 35.40 82.68 11.36
C GLY A 3 34.67 82.72 12.70
N ARG A 4 34.11 81.57 13.12
CA ARG A 4 33.74 81.28 14.51
C ARG A 4 34.08 79.84 14.86
N PHE A 5 35.03 79.72 15.78
CA PHE A 5 35.29 78.52 16.58
C PHE A 5 34.08 78.20 17.47
N ARG A 6 33.71 76.92 17.60
CA ARG A 6 33.06 76.39 18.80
C ARG A 6 33.75 75.12 19.26
N ARG A 7 34.07 75.15 20.55
CA ARG A 7 34.84 74.20 21.35
C ARG A 7 34.08 72.88 21.49
N VAL A 8 34.78 71.77 21.32
CA VAL A 8 34.34 70.44 21.78
C VAL A 8 34.62 70.38 23.30
N ALA A 9 33.57 70.20 24.09
CA ALA A 9 33.68 69.96 25.52
C ALA A 9 33.96 68.46 25.74
N LEU A 10 35.10 68.17 26.37
CA LEU A 10 35.47 66.85 26.86
C LEU A 10 34.65 66.60 28.15
N ALA A 11 33.70 65.68 28.11
CA ALA A 11 32.99 65.22 29.31
C ALA A 11 33.72 63.99 29.86
N THR A 12 34.46 64.19 30.94
CA THR A 12 35.09 63.13 31.74
C THR A 12 33.99 62.33 32.42
N ALA A 13 33.70 61.12 31.95
CA ALA A 13 32.82 60.18 32.64
C ALA A 13 33.59 59.55 33.80
N VAL A 14 33.27 59.97 35.02
CA VAL A 14 33.68 59.30 36.25
C VAL A 14 32.97 57.94 36.29
N LEU A 15 33.74 56.87 36.13
CA LEU A 15 33.25 55.49 36.25
C LEU A 15 33.01 55.20 37.73
N LEU A 16 31.76 55.39 38.18
CA LEU A 16 31.31 54.98 39.50
C LEU A 16 31.10 53.46 39.47
N THR A 17 32.05 52.70 40.00
CA THR A 17 31.89 51.26 40.23
C THR A 17 30.82 51.05 41.30
N VAL A 18 29.58 50.80 40.86
CA VAL A 18 28.53 50.26 41.73
C VAL A 18 28.85 48.78 41.93
N LEU A 19 29.34 48.44 43.12
CA LEU A 19 29.32 47.06 43.61
C LEU A 19 27.84 46.63 43.65
N ALA A 20 27.43 45.83 42.68
CA ALA A 20 26.13 45.17 42.73
C ALA A 20 26.14 44.22 43.94
N ALA A 21 25.30 44.51 44.93
CA ALA A 21 25.00 43.56 45.99
C ALA A 21 24.39 42.29 45.36
N PRO A 22 24.65 41.08 45.91
CA PRO A 22 24.04 39.87 45.41
C PRO A 22 22.52 40.02 45.48
N VAL A 23 21.86 39.83 44.35
CA VAL A 23 20.40 39.85 44.28
C VAL A 23 19.90 38.70 45.15
N ALA A 24 19.28 39.04 46.28
CA ALA A 24 18.56 38.05 47.07
C ALA A 24 17.43 37.49 46.20
N SER A 25 17.38 36.17 46.05
CA SER A 25 16.31 35.47 45.34
C SER A 25 14.94 35.88 45.89
N ALA A 26 13.98 36.07 45.00
CA ALA A 26 12.60 36.32 45.39
C ALA A 26 12.08 35.11 46.20
N PRO A 27 11.34 35.31 47.30
CA PRO A 27 10.79 34.20 48.05
C PRO A 27 9.70 33.50 47.20
N GLY A 28 9.97 32.28 46.72
CA GLY A 28 8.96 31.45 46.03
C GLY A 28 9.46 30.58 44.87
N ASP A 29 10.67 30.79 44.37
CA ASP A 29 11.17 29.97 43.25
C ASP A 29 11.62 28.57 43.71
N PRO A 30 11.26 27.50 42.96
CA PRO A 30 11.78 26.17 43.21
C PRO A 30 13.31 26.21 43.28
N THR A 31 13.86 25.67 44.36
CA THR A 31 15.31 25.64 44.58
C THR A 31 15.71 24.21 44.95
N VAL A 32 16.80 23.72 44.37
CA VAL A 32 17.50 22.50 44.79
C VAL A 32 18.79 22.90 45.51
N ARG A 33 19.06 22.28 46.65
CA ARG A 33 20.28 22.47 47.42
C ARG A 33 21.01 21.14 47.60
N PHE A 34 22.31 21.11 47.31
CA PHE A 34 23.10 19.92 47.52
C PHE A 34 24.55 20.27 47.80
N SER A 35 25.30 19.37 48.42
CA SER A 35 26.75 19.52 48.56
C SER A 35 27.49 18.31 48.00
N ALA A 36 28.79 18.45 47.74
CA ALA A 36 29.60 17.37 47.19
C ALA A 36 31.00 17.33 47.81
N ALA A 37 31.49 16.12 48.09
CA ALA A 37 32.87 15.83 48.48
C ALA A 37 33.16 14.33 48.29
N GLY A 38 34.44 13.98 48.18
CA GLY A 38 34.94 12.60 48.24
C GLY A 38 36.11 12.48 49.22
N ASP A 39 36.65 11.26 49.34
CA ASP A 39 37.90 11.00 50.07
C ASP A 39 37.77 11.28 51.59
N PHE A 40 36.81 10.60 52.24
CA PHE A 40 36.40 10.93 53.60
C PHE A 40 37.32 10.36 54.68
N SER A 41 37.63 9.06 54.63
CA SER A 41 38.23 8.30 55.74
C SER A 41 37.34 8.20 56.98
N ALA A 42 37.86 7.59 58.06
CA ALA A 42 37.20 7.47 59.36
C ALA A 42 37.79 8.41 60.44
N GLY A 43 38.60 9.41 60.04
CA GLY A 43 39.28 10.33 60.96
C GLY A 43 38.42 11.51 61.44
N GLY A 44 38.94 12.30 62.39
CA GLY A 44 38.23 13.45 62.97
C GLY A 44 37.93 14.59 61.98
N ASN A 45 38.72 14.73 60.91
CA ASN A 45 38.40 15.65 59.81
C ASN A 45 37.14 15.20 59.07
N ALA A 46 36.99 13.89 58.81
CA ALA A 46 35.80 13.31 58.19
C ALA A 46 34.56 13.55 59.05
N THR A 47 34.66 13.32 60.37
CA THR A 47 33.58 13.64 61.32
C THR A 47 33.18 15.11 61.25
N SER A 48 34.16 16.02 61.14
CA SER A 48 33.88 17.45 61.01
C SER A 48 33.15 17.78 59.70
N VAL A 49 33.50 17.10 58.61
CA VAL A 49 32.82 17.24 57.31
C VAL A 49 31.40 16.69 57.36
N PHE A 50 31.16 15.53 57.98
CA PHE A 50 29.80 14.99 58.14
C PHE A 50 28.90 15.94 58.95
N ASN A 51 29.42 16.50 60.05
CA ASN A 51 28.68 17.48 60.85
C ASN A 51 28.39 18.76 60.06
N LEU A 52 29.32 19.20 59.21
CA LEU A 52 29.07 20.34 58.31
C LEU A 52 27.94 20.00 57.34
N ILE A 53 27.98 18.83 56.68
CA ILE A 53 26.94 18.39 55.73
C ILE A 53 25.56 18.42 56.41
N GLY A 54 25.44 17.86 57.62
CA GLY A 54 24.18 17.88 58.38
C GLY A 54 23.68 19.27 58.79
N SER A 55 24.54 20.29 58.70
CA SER A 55 24.17 21.69 59.04
C SER A 55 23.73 22.54 57.84
N LEU A 56 23.92 22.06 56.59
CA LEU A 56 23.71 22.87 55.38
C LEU A 56 22.25 22.90 54.88
N ASP A 57 21.35 22.11 55.47
CA ASP A 57 19.93 22.02 55.06
C ASP A 57 19.76 21.76 53.55
N ASN A 58 20.54 20.78 53.06
CA ASN A 58 20.59 20.37 51.66
C ASN A 58 19.62 19.21 51.41
N ASP A 59 19.10 19.12 50.18
CA ASP A 59 18.25 18.01 49.73
C ASP A 59 19.01 16.68 49.67
N PHE A 60 20.30 16.73 49.33
CA PHE A 60 21.20 15.58 49.33
C PHE A 60 22.68 15.97 49.40
N HIS A 61 23.54 14.99 49.68
CA HIS A 61 24.99 15.09 49.48
C HIS A 61 25.46 14.11 48.41
N ALA A 62 26.21 14.59 47.43
CA ALA A 62 26.89 13.78 46.42
C ALA A 62 28.25 13.29 46.97
N ALA A 63 28.31 12.01 47.34
CA ALA A 63 29.50 11.37 47.87
C ALA A 63 30.37 10.80 46.74
N LEU A 64 31.45 11.49 46.41
CA LEU A 64 32.26 11.32 45.20
C LEU A 64 33.30 10.19 45.29
N GLY A 65 33.00 9.10 45.99
CA GLY A 65 33.89 7.94 46.16
C GLY A 65 34.93 8.08 47.27
N ASP A 66 35.57 6.95 47.56
CA ASP A 66 36.55 6.77 48.64
C ASP A 66 35.99 7.13 50.02
N MET A 67 35.19 6.20 50.53
CA MET A 67 34.40 6.34 51.75
C MET A 67 35.29 6.17 52.98
N SER A 68 35.50 4.93 53.45
CA SER A 68 36.11 4.70 54.77
C SER A 68 37.63 4.50 54.75
N TYR A 69 38.21 4.07 53.62
CA TYR A 69 39.57 3.50 53.53
C TYR A 69 39.81 2.32 54.50
N GLY A 70 38.72 1.70 54.97
CA GLY A 70 38.74 0.71 56.03
C GLY A 70 38.95 -0.72 55.53
N THR A 71 38.61 -1.67 56.38
CA THR A 71 38.59 -3.09 56.02
C THR A 71 37.19 -3.46 55.53
N THR A 72 37.11 -4.20 54.43
CA THR A 72 35.83 -4.73 53.90
C THR A 72 35.11 -5.59 54.94
N GLY A 73 33.80 -5.37 55.09
CA GLY A 73 32.96 -5.97 56.13
C GLY A 73 32.87 -5.18 57.43
N ALA A 74 33.50 -4.00 57.51
CA ALA A 74 33.43 -3.08 58.65
C ALA A 74 32.79 -1.72 58.31
N GLU A 75 32.08 -1.64 57.19
CA GLU A 75 31.48 -0.42 56.63
C GLU A 75 30.47 0.23 57.60
N ASP A 76 29.70 -0.58 58.33
CA ASP A 76 28.66 -0.12 59.28
C ASP A 76 29.16 0.93 60.27
N ALA A 77 30.40 0.79 60.77
CA ALA A 77 30.98 1.73 61.71
C ALA A 77 31.13 3.13 61.07
N TRP A 78 31.56 3.17 59.81
CA TRP A 78 31.68 4.42 59.06
C TRP A 78 30.31 4.99 58.70
N CYS A 79 29.36 4.15 58.27
CA CYS A 79 27.99 4.58 57.97
C CYS A 79 27.27 5.14 59.20
N ASN A 80 27.54 4.58 60.38
CA ASN A 80 27.03 5.13 61.64
C ASN A 80 27.62 6.50 61.96
N ALA A 81 28.90 6.74 61.64
CA ALA A 81 29.50 8.07 61.76
C ALA A 81 28.88 9.08 60.78
N VAL A 82 28.59 8.68 59.54
CA VAL A 82 27.84 9.50 58.58
C VAL A 82 26.46 9.84 59.14
N LYS A 83 25.65 8.84 59.50
CA LYS A 83 24.29 9.04 60.06
C LYS A 83 24.29 9.89 61.33
N ALA A 84 25.32 9.79 62.16
CA ALA A 84 25.46 10.64 63.35
C ALA A 84 25.70 12.12 62.97
N GLY A 85 26.42 12.38 61.88
CA GLY A 85 26.69 13.74 61.41
C GLY A 85 25.56 14.36 60.57
N VAL A 86 24.94 13.56 59.68
CA VAL A 86 23.95 14.06 58.71
C VAL A 86 22.49 13.72 59.04
N GLY A 87 22.26 12.78 59.96
CA GLY A 87 20.94 12.23 60.29
C GLY A 87 20.62 10.93 59.54
N GLU A 88 19.81 10.05 60.17
CA GLU A 88 19.55 8.69 59.65
C GLU A 88 18.81 8.64 58.31
N GLY A 89 17.98 9.65 58.01
CA GLY A 89 17.15 9.71 56.80
C GLY A 89 17.75 10.55 55.66
N TYR A 90 18.95 11.10 55.85
CA TYR A 90 19.53 12.04 54.91
C TYR A 90 20.02 11.34 53.63
N PRO A 91 19.67 11.85 52.43
CA PRO A 91 20.17 11.29 51.17
C PRO A 91 21.66 11.55 50.95
N PHE A 92 22.44 10.48 51.03
CA PHE A 92 23.90 10.49 50.84
C PHE A 92 24.22 9.70 49.57
N GLU A 93 24.07 10.36 48.42
CA GLU A 93 24.09 9.77 47.07
C GLU A 93 25.50 9.27 46.71
N LEU A 94 25.66 7.96 46.62
CA LEU A 94 26.97 7.31 46.52
C LEU A 94 27.41 7.15 45.06
N VAL A 95 28.70 7.34 44.79
CA VAL A 95 29.41 6.76 43.63
C VAL A 95 30.70 6.10 44.11
N SER A 96 31.07 4.96 43.53
CA SER A 96 32.24 4.19 43.96
C SER A 96 33.55 4.90 43.63
N GLY A 97 34.46 4.94 44.60
CA GLY A 97 35.89 5.14 44.36
C GLY A 97 36.64 3.82 44.20
N ASN A 98 37.95 3.88 44.07
CA ASN A 98 38.80 2.68 43.95
C ASN A 98 38.96 1.94 45.28
N HIS A 99 38.59 2.55 46.41
CA HIS A 99 38.58 1.89 47.71
C HIS A 99 37.31 1.06 47.98
N GLU A 100 36.23 1.23 47.21
CA GLU A 100 34.96 0.48 47.38
C GLU A 100 34.67 -0.54 46.27
N SER A 101 35.53 -0.61 45.24
CA SER A 101 35.18 -1.23 43.97
C SER A 101 35.60 -2.70 43.84
N ASN A 102 36.69 -3.08 44.50
CA ASN A 102 37.32 -4.40 44.35
C ASN A 102 37.30 -5.24 45.65
N GLY A 103 36.68 -4.74 46.73
CA GLY A 103 36.61 -5.42 48.02
C GLY A 103 37.89 -5.35 48.85
N GLN A 104 38.86 -4.50 48.49
CA GLN A 104 40.10 -4.34 49.25
C GLN A 104 39.93 -3.39 50.45
N ASN A 105 39.19 -2.29 50.28
CA ASN A 105 39.04 -1.25 51.32
C ASN A 105 37.58 -0.89 51.61
N GLY A 106 36.69 -1.81 51.27
CA GLY A 106 35.26 -1.62 51.31
C GLY A 106 34.57 -2.25 50.12
N ASN A 107 33.24 -2.40 50.23
CA ASN A 107 32.38 -2.79 49.14
C ASN A 107 31.25 -1.77 48.96
N ILE A 108 31.11 -1.22 47.76
CA ILE A 108 30.09 -0.21 47.45
C ILE A 108 28.66 -0.69 47.76
N ASN A 109 28.39 -2.00 47.65
CA ASN A 109 27.07 -2.55 47.96
C ASN A 109 26.79 -2.52 49.47
N ASP A 110 27.80 -2.72 50.30
CA ASP A 110 27.66 -2.71 51.76
C ASP A 110 27.48 -1.26 52.26
N PHE A 111 28.21 -0.30 51.67
CA PHE A 111 27.93 1.13 51.88
C PHE A 111 26.53 1.54 51.44
N SER A 112 26.05 1.03 50.30
CA SER A 112 24.69 1.29 49.82
C SER A 112 23.63 0.67 50.73
N ALA A 113 23.93 -0.46 51.38
CA ALA A 113 23.01 -1.13 52.29
C ALA A 113 22.89 -0.40 53.64
N CYS A 114 24.00 0.10 54.18
CA CYS A 114 24.02 0.81 55.47
C CYS A 114 23.59 2.30 55.36
N LEU A 115 23.59 2.88 54.14
CA LEU A 115 23.12 4.24 53.81
C LEU A 115 22.05 4.18 52.69
N PRO A 116 20.83 3.70 52.99
CA PRO A 116 19.87 3.30 51.96
C PRO A 116 19.02 4.45 51.37
N ASN A 117 19.15 5.68 51.87
CA ASN A 117 18.27 6.79 51.48
C ASN A 117 18.64 7.36 50.10
N GLN A 118 18.17 6.69 49.05
CA GLN A 118 18.33 7.14 47.67
C GLN A 118 17.25 8.15 47.30
N LEU A 119 17.62 9.15 46.51
CA LEU A 119 16.68 10.07 45.90
C LEU A 119 15.64 9.32 45.02
N PRO A 120 14.37 9.73 45.04
CA PRO A 120 13.30 9.04 44.33
C PRO A 120 13.45 9.14 42.81
N GLY A 121 13.09 8.08 42.11
CA GLY A 121 13.07 8.07 40.63
C GLY A 121 14.39 7.68 39.96
N LEU A 122 15.40 7.31 40.74
CA LEU A 122 16.72 6.86 40.27
C LEU A 122 16.64 5.82 39.14
N LYS A 123 17.50 6.00 38.13
CA LYS A 123 17.64 5.11 36.97
C LYS A 123 19.07 4.62 36.84
N GLY A 124 19.28 3.31 36.87
CA GLY A 124 20.59 2.68 36.69
C GLY A 124 21.01 1.81 37.87
N THR A 125 22.31 1.62 38.03
CA THR A 125 22.91 0.84 39.11
C THR A 125 23.52 1.79 40.13
N TYR A 126 22.87 1.90 41.30
CA TYR A 126 23.33 2.76 42.39
C TYR A 126 24.78 2.46 42.80
N GLY A 127 25.53 3.52 43.12
CA GLY A 127 26.96 3.45 43.42
C GLY A 127 27.87 3.23 42.21
N ARG A 128 27.36 3.00 40.99
CA ARG A 128 28.20 2.69 39.82
C ARG A 128 27.89 3.53 38.58
N GLN A 129 26.64 3.52 38.13
CA GLN A 129 26.19 4.26 36.96
C GLN A 129 24.69 4.49 37.07
N TYR A 130 24.27 5.69 37.46
CA TYR A 130 22.86 6.05 37.57
C TYR A 130 22.63 7.54 37.36
N TYR A 131 21.38 7.92 37.12
CA TYR A 131 20.96 9.32 37.20
C TYR A 131 19.67 9.45 38.01
N VAL A 132 19.47 10.66 38.52
CA VAL A 132 18.25 11.05 39.22
C VAL A 132 17.90 12.50 38.89
N ASP A 133 16.60 12.76 38.83
CA ASP A 133 16.01 14.06 38.55
C ASP A 133 15.60 14.72 39.86
N VAL A 134 16.10 15.94 40.09
CA VAL A 134 15.97 16.62 41.38
C VAL A 134 15.36 18.01 41.16
N PRO A 135 14.20 18.31 41.79
CA PRO A 135 13.28 17.34 42.41
C PRO A 135 12.67 16.40 41.37
N ALA A 136 12.14 15.24 41.79
CA ALA A 136 11.56 14.26 40.87
C ALA A 136 10.36 14.80 40.06
N ASN A 137 9.65 15.78 40.60
CA ASN A 137 8.57 16.49 39.93
C ASN A 137 9.04 17.91 39.59
N ALA A 138 8.98 18.31 38.32
CA ALA A 138 9.54 19.57 37.81
C ALA A 138 11.06 19.71 38.11
N PRO A 139 11.89 18.81 37.55
CA PRO A 139 13.32 18.78 37.86
C PRO A 139 14.06 20.03 37.42
N LEU A 140 14.93 20.50 38.31
CA LEU A 140 15.90 21.55 38.04
C LEU A 140 17.26 20.96 37.66
N VAL A 141 17.63 19.84 38.28
CA VAL A 141 18.94 19.21 38.12
C VAL A 141 18.75 17.76 37.71
N ARG A 142 19.42 17.33 36.63
CA ARG A 142 19.75 15.93 36.43
C ARG A 142 21.14 15.68 37.00
N TYR A 143 21.20 14.91 38.09
CA TYR A 143 22.46 14.42 38.64
C TYR A 143 22.76 13.03 38.04
N ILE A 144 23.93 12.88 37.42
CA ILE A 144 24.39 11.64 36.79
C ILE A 144 25.66 11.19 37.51
N ALA A 145 25.64 10.04 38.14
CA ALA A 145 26.80 9.45 38.79
C ALA A 145 27.39 8.34 37.92
N VAL A 146 28.71 8.37 37.70
CA VAL A 146 29.46 7.37 36.93
C VAL A 146 30.73 6.96 37.70
N ALA A 147 31.12 5.70 37.60
CA ALA A 147 32.35 5.17 38.20
C ALA A 147 33.40 4.86 37.11
N ALA A 148 33.80 5.89 36.36
CA ALA A 148 34.82 5.80 35.32
C ALA A 148 36.23 5.74 35.91
N GLY A 149 37.14 5.02 35.25
CA GLY A 149 38.51 4.82 35.73
C GLY A 149 38.66 3.87 36.92
N ILE A 150 37.56 3.28 37.42
CA ILE A 150 37.57 2.45 38.64
C ILE A 150 37.55 0.95 38.30
N PRO A 151 38.51 0.15 38.82
CA PRO A 151 38.50 -1.30 38.63
C PRO A 151 37.51 -1.98 39.58
N PHE A 152 36.59 -2.79 39.06
CA PHE A 152 35.71 -3.65 39.86
C PHE A 152 36.13 -5.12 39.74
N THR A 153 35.79 -5.94 40.74
CA THR A 153 36.06 -7.39 40.73
C THR A 153 35.44 -8.10 39.52
N ALA A 154 34.30 -7.61 39.02
CA ALA A 154 33.62 -8.12 37.82
C ALA A 154 34.16 -7.52 36.50
N GLY A 155 35.19 -6.66 36.55
CA GLY A 155 35.76 -5.92 35.43
C GLY A 155 35.52 -4.41 35.52
N THR A 156 36.43 -3.61 34.95
CA THR A 156 36.33 -2.14 34.89
C THR A 156 35.17 -1.71 33.98
N LEU A 157 34.35 -0.76 34.44
CA LEU A 157 33.34 -0.12 33.61
C LEU A 157 34.03 0.83 32.63
N SER A 158 34.04 0.48 31.34
CA SER A 158 34.71 1.29 30.32
C SER A 158 33.78 2.37 29.76
N TYR A 159 34.23 3.61 29.78
CA TYR A 159 33.55 4.77 29.19
C TYR A 159 34.26 5.26 27.92
N ALA A 160 34.93 4.35 27.20
CA ALA A 160 35.47 4.65 25.88
C ALA A 160 34.35 4.82 24.84
N VAL A 161 34.61 5.55 23.77
CA VAL A 161 33.63 5.75 22.68
C VAL A 161 33.13 4.39 22.17
N GLY A 162 31.81 4.24 22.07
CA GLY A 162 31.16 3.04 21.56
C GLY A 162 30.89 1.95 22.60
N THR A 163 31.28 2.14 23.86
CA THR A 163 30.90 1.21 24.94
C THR A 163 29.47 1.43 25.41
N PRO A 164 28.84 0.43 26.06
CA PRO A 164 27.53 0.59 26.66
C PRO A 164 27.45 1.72 27.68
N GLN A 165 28.48 1.88 28.52
CA GLN A 165 28.50 2.89 29.57
C GLN A 165 28.63 4.30 28.98
N TYR A 166 29.48 4.48 27.96
CA TYR A 166 29.59 5.77 27.24
C TYR A 166 28.25 6.15 26.60
N THR A 167 27.64 5.20 25.88
CA THR A 167 26.37 5.42 25.18
C THR A 167 25.25 5.74 26.17
N TRP A 168 25.21 5.03 27.30
CA TRP A 168 24.23 5.28 28.35
C TRP A 168 24.42 6.68 28.95
N THR A 169 25.65 7.10 29.25
CA THR A 169 25.92 8.43 29.81
C THR A 169 25.54 9.53 28.83
N ALA A 170 25.88 9.36 27.54
CA ALA A 170 25.46 10.29 26.49
C ALA A 170 23.92 10.41 26.42
N ALA A 171 23.21 9.28 26.46
CA ALA A 171 21.75 9.26 26.43
C ALA A 171 21.12 9.88 27.69
N ALA A 172 21.72 9.70 28.87
CA ALA A 172 21.26 10.33 30.11
C ALA A 172 21.35 11.87 30.04
N ILE A 173 22.42 12.39 29.43
CA ILE A 173 22.60 13.83 29.17
C ILE A 173 21.57 14.32 28.14
N ASP A 174 21.47 13.65 26.99
CA ASP A 174 20.59 14.06 25.89
C ASP A 174 19.12 14.04 26.31
N SER A 175 18.70 13.02 27.06
CA SER A 175 17.33 12.94 27.59
C SER A 175 17.03 14.00 28.64
N ALA A 176 18.04 14.56 29.33
CA ALA A 176 17.84 15.67 30.26
C ALA A 176 17.47 16.93 29.48
N ARG A 177 18.22 17.19 28.40
CA ARG A 177 17.99 18.33 27.51
C ARG A 177 16.65 18.21 26.80
N ALA A 178 16.31 17.03 26.29
CA ALA A 178 15.01 16.78 25.66
C ALA A 178 13.83 16.95 26.63
N ALA A 179 14.03 16.70 27.93
CA ALA A 179 13.02 16.93 28.97
C ALA A 179 12.99 18.37 29.50
N GLY A 180 13.79 19.29 28.94
CA GLY A 180 13.85 20.69 29.39
C GLY A 180 14.49 20.86 30.77
N ILE A 181 15.23 19.87 31.28
CA ILE A 181 15.86 19.96 32.60
C ILE A 181 16.98 21.00 32.55
N PRO A 182 16.92 22.03 33.43
CA PRO A 182 17.88 23.11 33.41
C PRO A 182 19.33 22.63 33.50
N TRP A 183 19.71 21.96 34.58
CA TRP A 183 21.11 21.70 34.89
C TRP A 183 21.44 20.23 34.73
N VAL A 184 22.56 19.92 34.09
CA VAL A 184 23.14 18.57 34.06
C VAL A 184 24.44 18.59 34.84
N VAL A 185 24.48 17.83 35.94
CA VAL A 185 25.64 17.69 36.81
C VAL A 185 26.11 16.24 36.78
N VAL A 186 27.40 16.02 36.58
CA VAL A 186 27.98 14.67 36.52
C VAL A 186 28.95 14.46 37.67
N GLY A 187 28.71 13.46 38.51
CA GLY A 187 29.64 13.01 39.56
C GLY A 187 30.46 11.80 39.10
N ASN A 188 31.78 11.86 39.26
CA ASN A 188 32.70 10.76 39.03
C ASN A 188 33.85 10.79 40.03
N HIS A 189 34.32 9.65 40.53
CA HIS A 189 35.41 9.67 41.52
C HIS A 189 36.73 10.22 40.95
N THR A 190 37.20 9.66 39.83
CA THR A 190 38.49 10.04 39.24
C THR A 190 38.44 11.35 38.45
N PRO A 191 39.46 12.21 38.49
CA PRO A 191 39.53 13.39 37.63
C PRO A 191 39.97 13.04 36.19
N CYS A 192 39.80 14.02 35.28
CA CYS A 192 40.51 14.02 34.00
C CYS A 192 41.63 15.06 33.95
N LEU A 193 41.37 16.24 34.52
CA LEU A 193 42.32 17.33 34.67
C LEU A 193 42.79 17.38 36.11
N SER A 194 44.08 17.58 36.33
CA SER A 194 44.61 17.63 37.69
C SER A 194 45.85 18.49 37.89
N LEU A 195 45.94 19.10 39.06
CA LEU A 195 47.16 19.66 39.64
C LEU A 195 47.73 18.77 40.74
N GLY A 196 47.14 17.60 40.99
CA GLY A 196 47.62 16.65 41.96
C GLY A 196 48.59 15.65 41.35
N GLN A 197 48.39 14.37 41.64
CA GLN A 197 49.30 13.30 41.23
C GLN A 197 48.75 12.41 40.11
N TYR A 198 47.45 12.47 39.82
CA TYR A 198 46.82 11.62 38.82
C TYR A 198 46.63 12.34 37.50
N ALA A 199 46.74 11.56 36.42
CA ALA A 199 46.42 12.00 35.07
C ALA A 199 44.92 11.79 34.79
N CYS A 200 44.52 11.73 33.51
CA CYS A 200 43.13 11.53 33.13
C CYS A 200 42.65 10.08 33.30
N GLU A 201 42.38 9.67 34.54
CA GLU A 201 41.97 8.31 34.87
C GLU A 201 40.52 7.99 34.50
N MET A 202 39.62 8.98 34.53
CA MET A 202 38.25 8.78 34.01
C MET A 202 38.22 8.46 32.50
N GLY A 203 39.32 8.76 31.80
CA GLY A 203 39.48 8.58 30.35
C GLY A 203 39.11 9.82 29.54
N SER A 204 39.92 10.10 28.51
CA SER A 204 39.75 11.27 27.63
C SER A 204 38.43 11.25 26.86
N ASP A 205 37.91 10.07 26.53
CA ASP A 205 36.67 9.92 25.77
C ASP A 205 35.47 10.44 26.56
N LEU A 206 35.36 10.06 27.84
CA LEU A 206 34.30 10.55 28.71
C LEU A 206 34.45 12.05 28.93
N ALA A 207 35.64 12.54 29.27
CA ALA A 207 35.87 13.97 29.45
C ALA A 207 35.43 14.78 28.21
N ASN A 208 35.84 14.34 27.01
CA ASN A 208 35.47 14.99 25.76
C ASN A 208 33.98 14.88 25.42
N LEU A 209 33.29 13.80 25.81
CA LEU A 209 31.83 13.71 25.74
C LEU A 209 31.19 14.80 26.58
N LEU A 210 31.58 14.92 27.85
CA LEU A 210 31.00 15.89 28.80
C LEU A 210 31.20 17.33 28.31
N LEU A 211 32.42 17.65 27.85
CA LEU A 211 32.77 18.93 27.25
C LEU A 211 31.95 19.24 25.99
N THR A 212 31.86 18.28 25.06
CA THR A 212 31.15 18.48 23.78
C THR A 212 29.64 18.59 23.97
N LYS A 213 29.08 17.84 24.93
CA LYS A 213 27.68 17.94 25.33
C LYS A 213 27.40 19.15 26.22
N LYS A 214 28.43 19.91 26.60
CA LYS A 214 28.36 21.08 27.48
C LYS A 214 27.57 20.77 28.76
N VAL A 215 27.97 19.69 29.43
CA VAL A 215 27.53 19.42 30.79
C VAL A 215 27.92 20.61 31.65
N ASP A 216 27.02 21.09 32.52
CA ASP A 216 27.22 22.35 33.22
C ASP A 216 28.34 22.22 34.25
N LEU A 217 28.36 21.09 34.98
CA LEU A 217 29.30 20.84 36.06
C LEU A 217 29.69 19.36 36.14
N VAL A 218 30.98 19.10 36.32
CA VAL A 218 31.54 17.77 36.58
C VAL A 218 32.23 17.81 37.94
N LEU A 219 31.88 16.87 38.81
CA LEU A 219 32.34 16.76 40.18
C LEU A 219 33.19 15.50 40.34
N GLY A 220 34.28 15.57 41.09
CA GLY A 220 35.02 14.38 41.50
C GLY A 220 35.83 14.47 42.78
N GLY A 221 36.58 13.41 43.11
CA GLY A 221 37.41 13.27 44.30
C GLY A 221 38.81 12.75 43.92
N HIS A 222 39.27 11.70 44.60
CA HIS A 222 40.50 10.93 44.33
C HIS A 222 41.82 11.64 44.61
N GLU A 223 41.92 12.94 44.31
CA GLU A 223 43.18 13.70 44.40
C GLU A 223 43.55 14.13 45.82
N HIS A 224 42.64 14.01 46.77
CA HIS A 224 42.81 14.48 48.16
C HIS A 224 43.18 15.99 48.23
N LEU A 225 42.57 16.81 47.38
CA LEU A 225 42.75 18.25 47.32
C LEU A 225 41.47 18.88 46.75
N TYR A 226 41.39 20.21 46.83
CA TYR A 226 40.40 20.98 46.10
C TYR A 226 41.02 21.56 44.83
N GLN A 227 40.32 21.47 43.71
CA GLN A 227 40.67 22.19 42.49
C GLN A 227 39.43 22.40 41.62
N ARG A 228 39.37 23.54 40.96
CA ARG A 228 38.29 23.90 40.04
C ARG A 228 38.86 24.52 38.77
N THR A 229 38.36 24.07 37.63
CA THR A 229 38.70 24.66 36.34
C THR A 229 37.95 25.97 36.10
N LYS A 230 38.51 26.77 35.21
CA LYS A 230 37.78 27.75 34.40
C LYS A 230 36.68 27.03 33.59
N GLN A 231 35.78 27.77 32.96
CA GLN A 231 34.78 27.14 32.11
C GLN A 231 35.43 26.71 30.79
N LEU A 232 35.28 25.42 30.45
CA LEU A 232 35.95 24.81 29.31
C LEU A 232 34.95 24.35 28.25
N THR A 233 35.31 24.43 26.97
CA THR A 233 34.43 23.96 25.88
C THR A 233 35.24 23.48 24.68
N THR A 234 34.61 22.67 23.83
CA THR A 234 35.12 22.39 22.49
C THR A 234 34.62 23.44 21.50
N ARG A 235 35.53 24.00 20.69
CA ARG A 235 35.26 25.03 19.67
C ARG A 235 36.39 25.10 18.64
N ALA A 236 36.30 26.01 17.68
CA ALA A 236 37.43 26.29 16.78
C ALA A 236 38.69 26.62 17.59
N GLY A 237 39.79 25.89 17.34
CA GLY A 237 41.05 25.99 18.11
C GLY A 237 41.14 25.06 19.33
N CYS A 238 40.04 24.46 19.79
CA CYS A 238 40.02 23.38 20.78
C CYS A 238 38.99 22.33 20.38
N THR A 239 39.38 21.40 19.51
CA THR A 239 38.47 20.35 19.01
C THR A 239 38.25 19.23 20.02
N GLN A 240 39.18 19.07 20.95
CA GLN A 240 39.12 18.13 22.07
C GLN A 240 40.06 18.60 23.18
N LEU A 241 39.75 18.21 24.41
CA LEU A 241 40.65 18.27 25.54
C LEU A 241 41.69 17.15 25.41
N VAL A 242 42.98 17.52 25.44
CA VAL A 242 44.11 16.58 25.40
C VAL A 242 44.78 16.59 26.77
N PRO A 243 44.65 15.50 27.56
CA PRO A 243 45.28 15.39 28.88
C PRO A 243 46.78 15.62 28.84
N GLY A 244 47.32 16.22 29.91
CA GLY A 244 48.72 16.60 30.07
C GLY A 244 49.14 17.84 29.27
N THR A 245 48.20 18.58 28.66
CA THR A 245 48.51 19.77 27.86
C THR A 245 47.52 20.89 28.11
N PHE A 246 47.99 22.14 28.09
CA PHE A 246 47.13 23.31 28.12
C PHE A 246 46.89 23.89 26.72
N ASN A 247 45.62 24.05 26.38
CA ASN A 247 45.16 24.77 25.20
C ASN A 247 44.23 25.91 25.63
N ALA A 248 44.74 27.14 25.58
CA ALA A 248 43.98 28.34 25.94
C ALA A 248 42.67 28.48 25.14
N SER A 249 42.60 27.93 23.93
CA SER A 249 41.39 27.96 23.11
C SER A 249 40.24 27.16 23.73
N CYS A 250 40.50 26.23 24.65
CA CYS A 250 39.43 25.50 25.36
C CYS A 250 38.77 26.34 26.46
N VAL A 251 39.41 27.41 26.96
CA VAL A 251 38.86 28.25 28.02
C VAL A 251 37.88 29.26 27.42
N VAL A 252 36.59 29.12 27.74
CA VAL A 252 35.55 30.05 27.26
C VAL A 252 35.34 31.22 28.21
N ASP A 253 35.46 30.96 29.52
CA ASP A 253 35.34 31.97 30.56
C ASP A 253 36.34 31.65 31.68
N SER A 254 36.96 32.70 32.22
CA SER A 254 38.03 32.60 33.22
C SER A 254 37.70 33.27 34.55
N ASP A 255 36.55 33.94 34.67
CA ASP A 255 36.11 34.54 35.92
C ASP A 255 35.24 33.55 36.75
N ASN A 256 34.46 34.08 37.70
CA ASN A 256 33.60 33.29 38.58
C ASN A 256 32.09 33.47 38.26
N ASP A 257 31.74 34.24 37.22
CA ASP A 257 30.37 34.55 36.79
C ASP A 257 30.12 33.93 35.40
N LEU A 258 30.01 32.60 35.41
CA LEU A 258 30.01 31.75 34.22
C LEU A 258 28.63 31.69 33.54
N ALA A 259 28.60 31.26 32.29
CA ALA A 259 27.38 31.20 31.49
C ALA A 259 26.90 29.76 31.24
N ALA A 260 25.63 29.47 31.51
CA ALA A 260 25.04 28.17 31.20
C ALA A 260 25.12 27.88 29.69
N GLY A 261 25.46 26.64 29.30
CA GLY A 261 25.59 26.26 27.89
C GLY A 261 26.80 26.86 27.15
N ALA A 262 27.68 27.63 27.81
CA ALA A 262 28.94 28.07 27.23
C ALA A 262 30.02 26.97 27.28
N GLY A 263 30.00 26.14 28.32
CA GLY A 263 30.94 25.04 28.52
C GLY A 263 30.78 24.35 29.88
N THR A 264 31.74 23.51 30.22
CA THR A 264 31.78 22.65 31.40
C THR A 264 32.79 23.15 32.43
N VAL A 265 32.41 23.13 33.70
CA VAL A 265 33.32 23.34 34.84
C VAL A 265 33.64 21.99 35.45
N PHE A 266 34.93 21.69 35.68
CA PHE A 266 35.36 20.52 36.43
C PHE A 266 35.80 20.95 37.83
N ALA A 267 35.24 20.32 38.87
CA ALA A 267 35.62 20.55 40.25
C ALA A 267 35.94 19.23 40.95
N THR A 268 37.19 19.08 41.38
CA THR A 268 37.61 17.97 42.24
C THR A 268 37.57 18.45 43.69
N VAL A 269 36.78 17.77 44.51
CA VAL A 269 36.47 18.09 45.91
C VAL A 269 36.88 16.91 46.80
N GLY A 270 38.16 16.53 46.71
CA GLY A 270 38.75 15.47 47.53
C GLY A 270 39.11 15.96 48.93
N THR A 271 38.18 16.64 49.59
CA THR A 271 38.40 17.34 50.86
C THR A 271 37.58 16.74 52.00
N GLY A 272 37.12 15.50 51.83
CA GLY A 272 36.21 14.81 52.73
C GLY A 272 36.81 14.49 54.10
N GLY A 273 38.12 14.24 54.19
CA GLY A 273 38.79 14.06 55.49
C GLY A 273 40.05 13.21 55.51
N ILE A 274 40.38 12.51 54.42
CA ILE A 274 41.68 11.82 54.28
C ILE A 274 42.82 12.84 54.21
N ASN A 275 44.06 12.44 54.52
CA ASN A 275 45.21 13.34 54.42
C ASN A 275 45.38 13.92 53.01
N GLN A 276 45.50 15.26 52.94
CA GLN A 276 45.60 15.98 51.67
C GLN A 276 46.94 15.77 50.97
N ARG A 277 46.94 15.99 49.66
CA ARG A 277 48.14 15.95 48.82
C ARG A 277 48.55 17.34 48.35
N ASP A 278 49.79 17.44 47.90
CA ASP A 278 50.36 18.67 47.36
C ASP A 278 49.72 19.03 46.01
N VAL A 279 49.55 20.33 45.79
CA VAL A 279 49.23 20.91 44.49
C VAL A 279 50.53 21.20 43.74
N ASN A 280 50.65 20.67 42.52
CA ASN A 280 51.69 20.97 41.56
C ASN A 280 51.27 22.15 40.64
N THR A 281 51.61 23.37 41.05
CA THR A 281 51.30 24.58 40.24
C THR A 281 52.16 24.72 38.98
N THR A 282 53.12 23.83 38.76
CA THR A 282 53.94 23.78 37.54
C THR A 282 53.47 22.74 36.53
N ASP A 283 52.37 22.06 36.83
CA ASP A 283 51.76 21.11 35.91
C ASP A 283 51.40 21.78 34.58
N PRO A 284 51.63 21.12 33.42
CA PRO A 284 51.23 21.63 32.12
C PRO A 284 49.76 22.03 32.01
N GLU A 285 48.86 21.47 32.83
CA GLU A 285 47.43 21.77 32.86
C GLU A 285 47.05 22.97 33.75
N ALA A 286 48.01 23.57 34.49
CA ALA A 286 47.77 24.68 35.42
C ALA A 286 46.97 25.85 34.82
N GLY A 287 47.10 26.10 33.52
CA GLY A 287 46.34 27.14 32.82
C GLY A 287 44.82 26.95 32.83
N TYR A 288 44.32 25.73 33.00
CA TYR A 288 42.88 25.45 33.08
C TYR A 288 42.26 25.76 34.44
N PHE A 289 43.05 25.84 35.51
CA PHE A 289 42.50 25.97 36.86
C PHE A 289 42.29 27.42 37.28
N ALA A 290 41.15 27.66 37.93
CA ALA A 290 40.76 28.96 38.49
C ALA A 290 41.00 29.03 40.00
N ALA A 291 40.83 27.90 40.71
CA ALA A 291 41.03 27.80 42.14
C ALA A 291 41.57 26.42 42.53
N TYR A 292 42.38 26.35 43.58
CA TYR A 292 42.91 25.09 44.14
C TYR A 292 43.41 25.29 45.57
N ALA A 293 43.37 24.20 46.35
CA ALA A 293 43.95 24.10 47.68
C ALA A 293 44.34 22.65 47.97
N GLY A 294 45.46 22.46 48.68
CA GLY A 294 45.97 21.15 49.07
C GLY A 294 46.98 21.27 50.19
N LEU A 295 47.73 20.20 50.47
CA LEU A 295 48.62 20.09 51.61
C LEU A 295 49.63 21.24 51.73
N ASN A 296 50.29 21.57 50.62
CA ASN A 296 51.26 22.67 50.50
C ASN A 296 50.62 24.05 50.24
N ILE A 297 49.32 24.13 49.92
CA ILE A 297 48.63 25.38 49.58
C ILE A 297 47.27 25.42 50.29
N ASN A 298 47.22 26.09 51.45
CA ASN A 298 46.00 26.34 52.23
C ASN A 298 45.18 25.06 52.56
N PRO A 299 45.78 24.04 53.21
CA PRO A 299 45.13 22.77 53.45
C PRO A 299 43.83 22.90 54.25
N THR A 300 42.71 22.50 53.64
CA THR A 300 41.36 22.75 54.16
C THR A 300 40.43 21.59 53.83
N PHE A 301 39.66 21.15 54.82
CA PHE A 301 38.63 20.11 54.68
C PHE A 301 37.25 20.74 54.63
N GLY A 302 36.35 20.19 53.83
CA GLY A 302 35.05 20.79 53.58
C GLY A 302 34.33 20.18 52.39
N VAL A 303 33.26 20.85 51.99
CA VAL A 303 32.41 20.45 50.86
C VAL A 303 32.19 21.62 49.91
N LEU A 304 31.91 21.33 48.64
CA LEU A 304 31.38 22.34 47.72
C LEU A 304 29.85 22.31 47.83
N ASP A 305 29.26 23.43 48.20
CA ASP A 305 27.82 23.58 48.51
C ASP A 305 27.11 24.37 47.40
N PHE A 306 25.94 23.89 46.99
CA PHE A 306 25.23 24.34 45.80
C PHE A 306 23.81 24.80 46.12
N SER A 307 23.40 25.91 45.51
CA SER A 307 22.02 26.37 45.46
C SER A 307 21.62 26.58 44.01
N VAL A 308 20.55 25.91 43.57
CA VAL A 308 20.18 25.81 42.16
C VAL A 308 18.72 26.21 41.95
N THR A 309 18.50 27.19 41.09
CA THR A 309 17.18 27.59 40.57
C THR A 309 17.10 27.22 39.08
N ALA A 310 16.01 27.53 38.38
CA ALA A 310 15.94 27.30 36.93
C ALA A 310 17.02 28.07 36.15
N ASP A 311 17.43 29.25 36.67
CA ASP A 311 18.29 30.18 35.95
C ASP A 311 19.68 30.34 36.54
N VAL A 312 19.89 29.96 37.80
CA VAL A 312 21.17 30.16 38.48
C VAL A 312 21.59 28.92 39.24
N LEU A 313 22.82 28.46 39.02
CA LEU A 313 23.54 27.49 39.84
C LEU A 313 24.67 28.23 40.56
N THR A 314 24.59 28.36 41.88
CA THR A 314 25.64 28.96 42.71
C THR A 314 26.40 27.87 43.45
N ALA A 315 27.72 27.96 43.51
CA ALA A 315 28.60 27.04 44.23
C ALA A 315 29.49 27.80 45.22
N ASN A 316 29.61 27.29 46.45
CA ASN A 316 30.42 27.88 47.52
C ASN A 316 31.18 26.78 48.27
N PHE A 317 32.50 26.89 48.37
CA PHE A 317 33.26 25.97 49.22
C PHE A 317 33.00 26.30 50.70
N ARG A 318 32.50 25.31 51.44
CA ARG A 318 32.17 25.41 52.87
C ARG A 318 33.20 24.61 53.65
N ARG A 319 33.99 25.34 54.44
CA ARG A 319 35.04 24.77 55.30
C ARG A 319 34.45 24.09 56.53
N ALA A 320 34.91 22.88 56.82
CA ALA A 320 34.70 22.16 58.08
C ALA A 320 35.92 22.27 59.02
N ALA A 321 37.13 22.08 58.50
CA ALA A 321 38.37 22.06 59.27
C ALA A 321 39.58 22.53 58.42
N GLY A 322 40.75 22.70 59.03
CA GLY A 322 41.98 23.14 58.35
C GLY A 322 42.16 24.66 58.30
N LEU A 323 42.84 25.18 57.28
CA LEU A 323 43.10 26.61 57.09
C LEU A 323 41.91 27.33 56.44
N THR A 324 42.09 28.52 55.88
CA THR A 324 41.00 29.46 55.55
C THR A 324 40.68 29.50 54.05
N PHE A 325 40.83 28.39 53.32
CA PHE A 325 40.50 28.37 51.90
C PHE A 325 39.01 28.63 51.64
N THR A 326 38.72 29.40 50.60
CA THR A 326 37.38 29.68 50.11
C THR A 326 37.42 29.75 48.58
N ASP A 327 36.36 29.29 47.94
CA ASP A 327 36.09 29.50 46.51
C ASP A 327 34.59 29.61 46.30
N ALA A 328 34.18 30.39 45.30
CA ALA A 328 32.79 30.55 44.93
C ALA A 328 32.67 30.90 43.45
N PHE A 329 31.66 30.36 42.78
CA PHE A 329 31.33 30.68 41.40
C PHE A 329 29.85 30.50 41.14
N THR A 330 29.36 31.17 40.11
CA THR A 330 27.97 31.13 39.67
C THR A 330 27.95 30.73 38.20
N ILE A 331 27.01 29.86 37.82
CA ILE A 331 26.65 29.62 36.43
C ILE A 331 25.26 30.20 36.22
N THR A 332 25.15 31.22 35.36
CA THR A 332 23.90 31.91 35.06
C THR A 332 23.42 31.53 33.68
N ARG A 333 22.17 31.08 33.61
CA ARG A 333 21.41 31.02 32.37
C ARG A 333 20.98 32.43 32.03
N GLY A 334 21.48 32.96 30.91
CA GLY A 334 20.93 34.21 30.38
C GLY A 334 19.42 34.08 30.18
N ALA A 335 18.68 35.18 30.30
CA ALA A 335 17.29 35.19 29.88
C ALA A 335 17.22 34.60 28.46
N ALA A 336 16.33 33.62 28.24
CA ALA A 336 16.10 33.11 26.90
C ALA A 336 15.90 34.31 25.96
N PRO A 337 16.56 34.35 24.78
CA PRO A 337 16.24 35.38 23.81
C PRO A 337 14.73 35.39 23.58
N PRO A 338 14.09 36.56 23.40
CA PRO A 338 12.64 36.61 23.17
C PRO A 338 12.30 35.73 21.97
N ASN A 339 11.34 34.81 22.14
CA ASN A 339 10.85 33.96 21.06
C ASN A 339 10.59 34.80 19.79
N GLN A 340 11.18 34.39 18.67
CA GLN A 340 10.94 34.96 17.35
C GLN A 340 9.82 34.18 16.65
N PRO A 341 8.67 34.81 16.36
CA PRO A 341 7.58 34.11 15.71
C PRO A 341 8.00 33.44 14.38
N PRO A 342 7.45 32.26 14.06
CA PRO A 342 7.83 31.51 12.88
C PRO A 342 7.46 32.29 11.61
N VAL A 343 8.23 32.06 10.55
CA VAL A 343 7.96 32.62 9.23
C VAL A 343 7.13 31.61 8.43
N ALA A 344 5.86 31.95 8.22
CA ALA A 344 4.96 31.16 7.37
C ALA A 344 5.29 31.37 5.89
N ASP A 345 5.52 30.28 5.15
CA ASP A 345 5.57 30.30 3.69
C ASP A 345 4.95 29.03 3.09
N PHE A 346 4.30 29.18 1.94
CA PHE A 346 3.74 28.06 1.21
C PHE A 346 3.65 28.28 -0.29
N THR A 347 3.61 27.19 -1.04
CA THR A 347 3.34 27.22 -2.49
C THR A 347 1.98 26.56 -2.79
N PRO A 348 1.02 27.28 -3.40
CA PRO A 348 -0.21 26.67 -3.91
C PRO A 348 -0.02 26.12 -5.33
N SER A 349 -0.72 25.05 -5.63
CA SER A 349 -0.84 24.46 -6.97
C SER A 349 -2.30 24.12 -7.22
N CYS A 350 -2.91 24.72 -8.24
CA CYS A 350 -4.33 24.55 -8.53
C CYS A 350 -4.56 23.98 -9.93
N THR A 351 -5.41 22.97 -10.01
CA THR A 351 -5.86 22.35 -11.26
C THR A 351 -7.38 22.27 -11.22
N GLN A 352 -8.03 22.89 -12.20
CA GLN A 352 -9.48 23.06 -12.23
C GLN A 352 -10.00 23.76 -10.95
N LEU A 353 -10.87 23.07 -10.20
CA LEU A 353 -11.44 23.52 -8.93
C LEU A 353 -10.65 23.01 -7.70
N ALA A 354 -9.61 22.20 -7.88
CA ALA A 354 -8.84 21.63 -6.78
C ALA A 354 -7.50 22.33 -6.62
N CYS A 355 -7.15 22.69 -5.38
CA CYS A 355 -5.85 23.22 -5.02
C CYS A 355 -5.18 22.32 -3.98
N THR A 356 -3.87 22.12 -4.14
CA THR A 356 -2.98 21.59 -3.12
C THR A 356 -2.05 22.71 -2.63
N VAL A 357 -1.70 22.67 -1.35
CA VAL A 357 -0.79 23.65 -0.72
C VAL A 357 0.30 22.92 0.04
N ASN A 358 1.51 23.49 0.02
CA ASN A 358 2.69 22.94 0.67
C ASN A 358 3.44 24.03 1.45
N ALA A 359 3.51 23.86 2.77
CA ALA A 359 4.16 24.77 3.73
C ALA A 359 5.61 24.38 4.09
N ALA A 360 6.25 23.45 3.38
CA ALA A 360 7.60 22.97 3.71
C ALA A 360 8.69 24.06 3.69
N ALA A 361 8.40 25.23 3.11
CA ALA A 361 9.28 26.40 3.14
C ALA A 361 9.10 27.28 4.39
N SER A 362 8.12 26.99 5.24
CA SER A 362 7.97 27.67 6.54
C SER A 362 9.14 27.32 7.45
N SER A 363 9.58 28.28 8.24
CA SER A 363 10.75 28.13 9.11
C SER A 363 10.56 28.84 10.43
N ASP A 364 11.22 28.32 11.46
CA ASP A 364 11.32 28.97 12.76
C ASP A 364 12.79 29.37 13.00
N PRO A 365 13.10 30.67 13.20
CA PRO A 365 14.46 31.17 13.38
C PRO A 365 15.16 30.71 14.67
N ASP A 366 14.41 30.42 15.73
CA ASP A 366 14.96 30.08 17.05
C ASP A 366 14.37 28.80 17.67
N GLY A 367 13.38 28.18 17.03
CA GLY A 367 12.78 26.92 17.48
C GLY A 367 12.40 25.95 16.37
N THR A 368 11.28 25.26 16.59
CA THR A 368 10.66 24.34 15.63
C THR A 368 9.18 24.62 15.46
N ILE A 369 8.66 24.46 14.24
CA ILE A 369 7.21 24.60 13.99
C ILE A 369 6.45 23.41 14.61
N SER A 370 5.60 23.70 15.59
CA SER A 370 4.76 22.73 16.28
C SER A 370 3.47 22.40 15.53
N SER A 371 2.91 23.33 14.75
CA SER A 371 1.65 23.09 14.01
C SER A 371 1.43 23.99 12.78
N TYR A 372 0.56 23.52 11.88
CA TYR A 372 0.16 24.18 10.64
C TYR A 372 -1.38 24.19 10.54
N ALA A 373 -1.96 25.36 10.32
CA ALA A 373 -3.40 25.55 10.15
C ALA A 373 -3.70 26.33 8.86
N TRP A 374 -4.63 25.80 8.06
CA TRP A 374 -5.01 26.35 6.76
C TRP A 374 -6.44 26.89 6.79
N GLN A 375 -6.66 28.02 6.13
CA GLN A 375 -7.99 28.53 5.77
C GLN A 375 -8.03 28.79 4.27
N PHE A 376 -8.98 28.20 3.56
CA PHE A 376 -9.01 28.22 2.09
C PHE A 376 -9.84 29.38 1.49
N GLY A 377 -10.40 30.26 2.32
CA GLY A 377 -11.17 31.43 1.86
C GLY A 377 -12.60 31.15 1.40
N ASP A 378 -13.03 29.88 1.38
CA ASP A 378 -14.42 29.43 1.13
C ASP A 378 -15.11 28.90 2.40
N GLY A 379 -14.51 29.14 3.57
CA GLY A 379 -14.90 28.56 4.86
C GLY A 379 -14.31 27.18 5.14
N GLY A 380 -13.59 26.57 4.18
CA GLY A 380 -12.84 25.34 4.39
C GLY A 380 -11.57 25.53 5.21
N THR A 381 -11.22 24.52 6.01
CA THR A 381 -10.00 24.49 6.84
C THR A 381 -9.19 23.23 6.59
N GLY A 382 -7.90 23.25 6.96
CA GLY A 382 -7.01 22.08 6.91
C GLY A 382 -5.88 22.17 7.93
N THR A 383 -5.14 21.09 8.12
CA THR A 383 -3.95 21.03 9.00
C THR A 383 -2.82 20.26 8.32
N GLY A 384 -1.61 20.38 8.88
CA GLY A 384 -0.40 19.67 8.42
C GLY A 384 0.41 20.45 7.37
N VAL A 385 1.64 19.97 7.11
CA VAL A 385 2.58 20.63 6.18
C VAL A 385 2.01 20.72 4.76
N THR A 386 1.22 19.72 4.35
CA THR A 386 0.50 19.72 3.08
C THR A 386 -1.00 19.58 3.33
N SER A 387 -1.80 20.26 2.51
CA SER A 387 -3.26 20.17 2.56
C SER A 387 -3.88 20.39 1.19
N SER A 388 -5.17 20.07 1.03
CA SER A 388 -5.88 20.23 -0.23
C SER A 388 -7.32 20.69 -0.04
N ARG A 389 -7.85 21.39 -1.04
CA ARG A 389 -9.23 21.88 -1.08
C ARG A 389 -9.77 21.87 -2.49
N THR A 390 -11.01 21.38 -2.66
CA THR A 390 -11.77 21.52 -3.89
C THR A 390 -12.88 22.55 -3.69
N TYR A 391 -12.92 23.58 -4.52
CA TYR A 391 -13.92 24.65 -4.47
C TYR A 391 -15.18 24.25 -5.24
N ALA A 392 -16.34 24.68 -4.73
CA ALA A 392 -17.62 24.37 -5.36
C ALA A 392 -17.89 25.20 -6.64
N ALA A 393 -17.24 26.36 -6.79
CA ALA A 393 -17.45 27.28 -7.90
C ALA A 393 -16.11 27.84 -8.40
N ALA A 394 -16.11 28.29 -9.66
CA ALA A 394 -15.01 29.06 -10.21
C ALA A 394 -14.92 30.41 -9.48
N GLY A 395 -13.69 30.88 -9.22
CA GLY A 395 -13.47 32.14 -8.52
C GLY A 395 -12.03 32.31 -8.08
N THR A 396 -11.75 33.46 -7.46
CA THR A 396 -10.48 33.74 -6.79
C THR A 396 -10.67 33.56 -5.29
N TYR A 397 -9.82 32.75 -4.66
CA TYR A 397 -9.87 32.43 -3.25
C TYR A 397 -8.55 32.81 -2.57
N THR A 398 -8.62 33.39 -1.38
CA THR A 398 -7.45 33.74 -0.57
C THR A 398 -7.19 32.63 0.45
N ILE A 399 -6.08 31.91 0.26
CA ILE A 399 -5.63 30.88 1.19
C ILE A 399 -4.73 31.53 2.23
N THR A 400 -5.01 31.25 3.51
CA THR A 400 -4.20 31.67 4.66
C THR A 400 -3.55 30.46 5.30
N LEU A 401 -2.24 30.52 5.52
CA LEU A 401 -1.50 29.61 6.37
C LEU A 401 -1.18 30.32 7.69
N THR A 402 -1.44 29.65 8.80
CA THR A 402 -0.92 30.00 10.12
C THR A 402 -0.04 28.87 10.62
N VAL A 403 1.19 29.18 11.01
CA VAL A 403 2.12 28.25 11.67
C VAL A 403 2.32 28.67 13.12
N THR A 404 2.48 27.70 14.01
CA THR A 404 2.77 27.92 15.44
C THR A 404 4.11 27.27 15.77
N ASP A 405 4.98 27.93 16.51
CA ASP A 405 6.25 27.38 16.99
C ASP A 405 6.07 26.54 18.28
N ASP A 406 7.17 26.00 18.80
CA ASP A 406 7.24 25.22 20.03
C ASP A 406 7.12 26.06 21.32
N ASP A 407 7.26 27.38 21.21
CA ASP A 407 7.07 28.36 22.29
C ASP A 407 5.68 29.06 22.23
N GLY A 408 4.82 28.64 21.31
CA GLY A 408 3.44 29.09 21.15
C GLY A 408 3.23 30.40 20.36
N ALA A 409 4.26 31.04 19.79
CA ALA A 409 4.05 32.18 18.90
C ALA A 409 3.63 31.72 17.51
N THR A 410 3.02 32.64 16.76
CA THR A 410 2.39 32.33 15.47
C THR A 410 2.86 33.26 14.37
N GLY A 411 3.04 32.69 13.18
CA GLY A 411 3.28 33.39 11.93
C GLY A 411 2.16 33.09 10.94
N SER A 412 1.81 34.06 10.10
CA SER A 412 0.82 33.81 9.05
C SER A 412 1.20 34.45 7.72
N THR A 413 0.78 33.81 6.63
CA THR A 413 0.94 34.33 5.26
C THR A 413 -0.29 34.00 4.43
N THR A 414 -0.55 34.79 3.39
CA THR A 414 -1.71 34.60 2.51
C THR A 414 -1.30 34.59 1.04
N ARG A 415 -1.99 33.79 0.23
CA ARG A 415 -1.85 33.79 -1.24
C ARG A 415 -3.20 33.64 -1.91
N SER A 416 -3.42 34.41 -2.96
CA SER A 416 -4.64 34.30 -3.78
C SER A 416 -4.44 33.29 -4.90
N VAL A 417 -5.42 32.40 -5.10
CA VAL A 417 -5.46 31.42 -6.18
C VAL A 417 -6.74 31.63 -6.98
N THR A 418 -6.65 31.52 -8.31
CA THR A 418 -7.85 31.52 -9.16
C THR A 418 -8.08 30.10 -9.64
N VAL A 419 -9.28 29.58 -9.38
CA VAL A 419 -9.72 28.26 -9.80
C VAL A 419 -10.85 28.41 -10.79
N ALA A 420 -10.81 27.62 -11.85
CA ALA A 420 -11.84 27.59 -12.87
C ALA A 420 -11.86 26.18 -13.47
N PRO A 421 -13.04 25.60 -13.75
CA PRO A 421 -13.10 24.37 -14.51
C PRO A 421 -12.46 24.60 -15.89
N THR A 422 -11.73 23.59 -16.38
CA THR A 422 -11.28 23.59 -17.77
C THR A 422 -12.50 23.55 -18.69
N PRO A 423 -12.55 24.32 -19.80
CA PRO A 423 -13.58 24.16 -20.79
C PRO A 423 -13.59 22.72 -21.30
N ASN A 424 -14.76 22.07 -21.25
CA ASN A 424 -14.92 20.69 -21.70
C ASN A 424 -14.56 20.54 -23.19
N GLN A 425 -13.71 19.57 -23.54
CA GLN A 425 -13.36 19.26 -24.91
C GLN A 425 -14.27 18.14 -25.44
N PRO A 426 -14.94 18.33 -26.61
CA PRO A 426 -15.77 17.26 -27.16
C PRO A 426 -14.97 15.97 -27.45
N PRO A 427 -15.55 14.78 -27.24
CA PRO A 427 -14.89 13.52 -27.53
C PRO A 427 -14.73 13.31 -29.03
N THR A 428 -13.79 12.45 -29.42
CA THR A 428 -13.59 12.00 -30.81
C THR A 428 -14.17 10.60 -30.99
N ALA A 429 -15.20 10.49 -31.83
CA ALA A 429 -15.85 9.21 -32.14
C ALA A 429 -15.02 8.41 -33.16
N SER A 430 -14.85 7.12 -32.92
CA SER A 430 -14.20 6.17 -33.83
C SER A 430 -14.81 4.79 -33.66
N PHE A 431 -14.98 4.05 -34.76
CA PHE A 431 -15.41 2.67 -34.69
C PHE A 431 -14.90 1.79 -35.82
N THR A 432 -14.88 0.49 -35.55
CA THR A 432 -14.72 -0.57 -36.55
C THR A 432 -16.00 -1.39 -36.68
N ASN A 433 -16.14 -2.10 -37.79
CA ASN A 433 -17.27 -2.99 -38.04
C ASN A 433 -16.77 -4.31 -38.66
N SER A 434 -17.53 -5.37 -38.46
CA SER A 434 -17.34 -6.67 -39.10
C SER A 434 -18.70 -7.23 -39.49
N CYS A 435 -18.88 -7.60 -40.75
CA CYS A 435 -20.16 -8.03 -41.28
C CYS A 435 -20.05 -9.41 -41.91
N THR A 436 -21.04 -10.26 -41.61
CA THR A 436 -21.26 -11.55 -42.26
C THR A 436 -22.70 -11.56 -42.78
N ASP A 437 -22.84 -11.66 -44.09
CA ASP A 437 -24.10 -11.47 -44.79
C ASP A 437 -24.78 -10.15 -44.37
N LEU A 438 -25.98 -10.24 -43.77
CA LEU A 438 -26.78 -9.12 -43.31
C LEU A 438 -26.51 -8.71 -41.86
N GLY A 439 -25.74 -9.51 -41.10
CA GLY A 439 -25.45 -9.26 -39.69
C GLY A 439 -24.08 -8.60 -39.51
N CYS A 440 -24.05 -7.48 -38.79
CA CYS A 440 -22.82 -6.78 -38.44
C CYS A 440 -22.63 -6.65 -36.93
N THR A 441 -21.37 -6.70 -36.49
CA THR A 441 -20.95 -6.24 -35.18
C THR A 441 -20.15 -4.94 -35.33
N PHE A 442 -20.31 -4.06 -34.36
CA PHE A 442 -19.63 -2.77 -34.31
C PHE A 442 -18.82 -2.66 -33.03
N ASN A 443 -17.72 -1.92 -33.10
CA ASN A 443 -16.91 -1.64 -31.94
C ASN A 443 -16.50 -0.17 -31.91
N GLY A 444 -17.15 0.60 -31.03
CA GLY A 444 -16.88 2.02 -30.79
C GLY A 444 -15.83 2.30 -29.71
N THR A 445 -15.23 1.28 -29.08
CA THR A 445 -14.31 1.46 -27.93
C THR A 445 -13.00 2.16 -28.30
N GLY A 446 -12.74 2.40 -29.58
CA GLY A 446 -11.63 3.22 -30.05
C GLY A 446 -11.91 4.73 -29.98
N SER A 447 -13.11 5.14 -29.57
CA SER A 447 -13.44 6.55 -29.30
C SER A 447 -12.71 7.05 -28.06
N ASN A 448 -12.32 8.33 -28.04
CA ASN A 448 -11.54 8.91 -26.95
C ASN A 448 -12.03 10.30 -26.54
N ASP A 449 -11.94 10.61 -25.25
CA ASP A 449 -12.19 11.93 -24.69
C ASP A 449 -10.89 12.54 -24.13
N PRO A 450 -10.40 13.69 -24.64
CA PRO A 450 -9.13 14.27 -24.22
C PRO A 450 -9.05 14.75 -22.76
N ASP A 451 -10.17 15.14 -22.15
CA ASP A 451 -10.22 15.70 -20.79
C ASP A 451 -11.19 14.98 -19.85
N GLY A 452 -11.68 13.81 -20.25
CA GLY A 452 -12.63 13.04 -19.47
C GLY A 452 -12.78 11.58 -19.92
N SER A 453 -14.02 11.11 -19.92
CA SER A 453 -14.41 9.73 -20.23
C SER A 453 -15.71 9.72 -21.02
N ILE A 454 -15.88 8.72 -21.89
CA ILE A 454 -17.11 8.56 -22.67
C ILE A 454 -18.22 7.98 -21.79
N ALA A 455 -19.30 8.75 -21.61
CA ALA A 455 -20.47 8.37 -20.84
C ALA A 455 -21.46 7.48 -21.62
N SER A 456 -21.60 7.70 -22.94
CA SER A 456 -22.55 6.92 -23.74
C SER A 456 -22.20 6.82 -25.23
N TYR A 457 -22.76 5.81 -25.88
CA TYR A 457 -22.65 5.50 -27.31
C TYR A 457 -24.05 5.36 -27.90
N ALA A 458 -24.34 6.11 -28.97
CA ALA A 458 -25.58 6.05 -29.72
C ALA A 458 -25.30 5.81 -31.20
N TRP A 459 -26.02 4.86 -31.80
CA TRP A 459 -25.77 4.39 -33.15
C TRP A 459 -26.98 4.63 -34.05
N ASN A 460 -26.78 5.27 -35.18
CA ASN A 460 -27.76 5.30 -36.25
C ASN A 460 -27.28 4.39 -37.38
N TRP A 461 -28.08 3.39 -37.72
CA TRP A 461 -27.68 2.36 -38.69
C TRP A 461 -27.79 2.80 -40.15
N GLY A 462 -28.47 3.91 -40.42
CA GLY A 462 -28.68 4.41 -41.79
C GLY A 462 -29.74 3.63 -42.59
N ASP A 463 -30.54 2.77 -41.96
CA ASP A 463 -31.58 1.93 -42.60
C ASP A 463 -33.01 2.19 -42.10
N ALA A 464 -33.21 3.31 -41.40
CA ALA A 464 -34.49 3.73 -40.78
C ALA A 464 -35.04 2.79 -39.70
N THR A 465 -34.24 1.85 -39.19
CA THR A 465 -34.57 1.09 -37.98
C THR A 465 -34.23 1.87 -36.71
N ALA A 466 -34.62 1.35 -35.54
CA ALA A 466 -34.36 2.00 -34.26
C ALA A 466 -32.85 2.09 -33.95
N ASP A 467 -32.43 3.22 -33.40
CA ASP A 467 -31.05 3.48 -33.04
C ASP A 467 -30.52 2.45 -32.02
N GLY A 468 -29.23 2.14 -32.12
CA GLY A 468 -28.50 1.28 -31.19
C GLY A 468 -27.88 2.04 -30.03
N SER A 469 -27.47 1.27 -29.01
CA SER A 469 -26.74 1.79 -27.85
C SER A 469 -25.63 0.86 -27.41
N GLY A 470 -24.69 1.38 -26.62
CA GLY A 470 -23.57 0.61 -26.06
C GLY A 470 -22.32 0.63 -26.95
N ALA A 471 -21.17 0.28 -26.37
CA ALA A 471 -19.88 0.40 -27.06
C ALA A 471 -19.68 -0.66 -28.17
N THR A 472 -20.27 -1.84 -28.01
CA THR A 472 -20.10 -2.97 -28.94
C THR A 472 -21.45 -3.59 -29.35
N PRO A 473 -22.31 -2.87 -30.07
CA PRO A 473 -23.61 -3.40 -30.48
C PRO A 473 -23.48 -4.31 -31.71
N SER A 474 -24.55 -5.06 -31.97
CA SER A 474 -24.79 -5.74 -33.24
C SER A 474 -26.04 -5.17 -33.91
N HIS A 475 -26.09 -5.24 -35.24
CA HIS A 475 -27.25 -4.87 -36.04
C HIS A 475 -27.42 -5.82 -37.22
N THR A 476 -28.66 -6.10 -37.59
CA THR A 476 -28.98 -6.93 -38.75
C THR A 476 -29.80 -6.10 -39.74
N PHE A 477 -29.26 -5.91 -40.94
CA PHE A 477 -29.92 -5.18 -42.01
C PHE A 477 -30.97 -6.06 -42.71
N SER A 478 -32.06 -5.47 -43.17
CA SER A 478 -33.14 -6.21 -43.84
C SER A 478 -32.80 -6.61 -45.29
N ALA A 479 -31.86 -5.91 -45.92
CA ALA A 479 -31.46 -6.12 -47.30
C ALA A 479 -29.97 -5.85 -47.52
N ALA A 480 -29.40 -6.49 -48.55
CA ALA A 480 -28.05 -6.21 -49.02
C ALA A 480 -27.95 -4.76 -49.51
N GLY A 481 -26.85 -4.09 -49.21
CA GLY A 481 -26.67 -2.68 -49.53
C GLY A 481 -25.50 -2.04 -48.79
N THR A 482 -25.32 -0.74 -48.99
CA THR A 482 -24.34 0.08 -48.27
C THR A 482 -25.08 1.12 -47.44
N TYR A 483 -24.83 1.12 -46.14
CA TYR A 483 -25.53 1.94 -45.16
C TYR A 483 -24.57 2.94 -44.47
N PRO A 484 -24.95 4.22 -44.33
CA PRO A 484 -24.13 5.21 -43.63
C PRO A 484 -24.33 5.07 -42.12
N VAL A 485 -23.54 4.21 -41.49
CA VAL A 485 -23.63 3.98 -40.04
C VAL A 485 -22.94 5.14 -39.31
N ARG A 486 -23.67 5.82 -38.42
CA ARG A 486 -23.18 6.94 -37.61
C ARG A 486 -23.08 6.55 -36.14
N LEU A 487 -21.91 6.74 -35.56
CA LEU A 487 -21.70 6.69 -34.12
C LEU A 487 -21.68 8.12 -33.55
N THR A 488 -22.46 8.34 -32.49
CA THR A 488 -22.39 9.52 -31.62
C THR A 488 -21.93 9.09 -30.23
N VAL A 489 -20.83 9.66 -29.75
CA VAL A 489 -20.37 9.46 -28.36
C VAL A 489 -20.58 10.73 -27.56
N THR A 490 -20.99 10.58 -26.30
CA THR A 490 -21.18 11.69 -25.36
C THR A 490 -20.21 11.51 -24.20
N ASP A 491 -19.48 12.56 -23.83
CA ASP A 491 -18.58 12.55 -22.67
C ASP A 491 -19.33 12.69 -21.33
N ASN A 492 -18.60 12.60 -20.22
CA ASN A 492 -19.12 12.74 -18.86
C ASN A 492 -19.51 14.17 -18.46
N ASN A 493 -19.29 15.15 -19.33
CA ASN A 493 -19.62 16.56 -19.16
C ASN A 493 -20.71 17.03 -20.15
N GLY A 494 -21.24 16.12 -20.98
CA GLY A 494 -22.35 16.31 -21.89
C GLY A 494 -21.99 16.79 -23.31
N ALA A 495 -20.72 16.96 -23.68
CA ALA A 495 -20.39 17.26 -25.08
C ALA A 495 -20.35 15.99 -25.93
N THR A 496 -20.55 16.16 -27.25
CA THR A 496 -20.75 15.06 -28.18
C THR A 496 -19.79 15.12 -29.36
N GLY A 497 -19.29 13.95 -29.76
CA GLY A 497 -18.51 13.74 -30.97
C GLY A 497 -19.16 12.70 -31.87
N THR A 498 -19.08 12.87 -33.20
CA THR A 498 -19.72 11.94 -34.13
C THR A 498 -18.81 11.55 -35.29
N THR A 499 -18.95 10.31 -35.76
CA THR A 499 -18.29 9.80 -36.97
C THR A 499 -19.28 8.97 -37.79
N THR A 500 -19.07 8.86 -39.11
CA THR A 500 -19.95 8.11 -40.02
C THR A 500 -19.11 7.31 -41.00
N THR A 501 -19.42 6.02 -41.12
CA THR A 501 -18.72 5.09 -42.01
C THR A 501 -19.73 4.35 -42.88
N SER A 502 -19.44 4.22 -44.17
CA SER A 502 -20.23 3.40 -45.09
C SER A 502 -19.97 1.91 -44.85
N VAL A 503 -21.00 1.18 -44.44
CA VAL A 503 -20.94 -0.25 -44.14
C VAL A 503 -21.70 -1.04 -45.19
N THR A 504 -21.01 -1.95 -45.88
CA THR A 504 -21.60 -2.77 -46.94
C THR A 504 -21.92 -4.17 -46.41
N VAL A 505 -23.15 -4.60 -46.62
CA VAL A 505 -23.65 -5.94 -46.28
C VAL A 505 -24.16 -6.66 -47.52
N THR A 506 -23.98 -7.98 -47.55
CA THR A 506 -24.33 -8.83 -48.69
C THR A 506 -25.46 -9.78 -48.33
N ALA A 507 -26.25 -10.20 -49.31
CA ALA A 507 -27.23 -11.25 -49.08
C ALA A 507 -26.50 -12.58 -48.81
N PRO A 508 -27.06 -13.47 -47.97
CA PRO A 508 -26.53 -14.81 -47.82
C PRO A 508 -26.49 -15.53 -49.17
N PRO A 509 -25.49 -16.40 -49.41
CA PRO A 509 -25.51 -17.25 -50.59
C PRO A 509 -26.76 -18.15 -50.58
N PRO A 510 -27.38 -18.44 -51.75
CA PRO A 510 -28.50 -19.36 -51.80
C PRO A 510 -28.10 -20.74 -51.27
N PRO A 511 -29.02 -21.48 -50.61
CA PRO A 511 -28.71 -22.80 -50.06
C PRO A 511 -28.28 -23.75 -51.18
N THR A 512 -27.15 -24.43 -50.99
CA THR A 512 -26.65 -25.46 -51.91
C THR A 512 -27.73 -26.52 -52.12
N VAL A 513 -28.01 -26.90 -53.37
CA VAL A 513 -28.95 -27.98 -53.70
C VAL A 513 -28.13 -29.23 -54.00
N LEU A 514 -28.40 -30.34 -53.30
CA LEU A 514 -27.76 -31.62 -53.58
C LEU A 514 -28.36 -32.22 -54.86
N ALA A 515 -29.69 -32.36 -54.88
CA ALA A 515 -30.44 -32.81 -56.05
C ALA A 515 -31.74 -32.03 -56.19
N ALA A 516 -32.16 -31.79 -57.41
CA ALA A 516 -33.48 -31.26 -57.72
C ALA A 516 -33.96 -31.82 -59.06
N ASP A 517 -35.24 -32.14 -59.14
CA ASP A 517 -35.88 -32.56 -60.38
C ASP A 517 -37.34 -32.08 -60.40
N ALA A 518 -37.61 -31.07 -61.22
CA ALA A 518 -38.95 -30.59 -61.54
C ALA A 518 -39.58 -31.36 -62.70
N PHE A 519 -38.89 -32.37 -63.25
CA PHE A 519 -39.39 -33.25 -64.32
C PHE A 519 -39.92 -32.50 -65.55
N GLY A 520 -39.38 -31.30 -65.85
CA GLY A 520 -39.82 -30.45 -66.96
C GLY A 520 -39.53 -31.00 -68.36
N ARG A 521 -38.87 -32.16 -68.45
CA ARG A 521 -38.54 -32.86 -69.69
C ARG A 521 -39.65 -33.83 -70.12
N THR A 522 -39.55 -34.35 -71.35
CA THR A 522 -40.45 -35.40 -71.86
C THR A 522 -39.65 -36.61 -72.34
N LEU A 523 -39.90 -37.78 -71.77
CA LEU A 523 -39.23 -39.05 -72.06
C LEU A 523 -40.24 -40.20 -72.04
N ALA A 524 -40.30 -40.98 -73.11
CA ALA A 524 -41.22 -42.13 -73.22
C ALA A 524 -40.73 -43.40 -72.50
N SER A 525 -39.46 -43.45 -72.10
CA SER A 525 -38.84 -44.57 -71.40
C SER A 525 -37.71 -44.04 -70.49
N GLY A 526 -37.72 -44.43 -69.22
CA GLY A 526 -36.77 -43.97 -68.20
C GLY A 526 -37.02 -42.54 -67.71
N TRP A 527 -36.27 -42.13 -66.69
CA TRP A 527 -36.30 -40.76 -66.14
C TRP A 527 -35.16 -39.87 -66.63
N GLY A 528 -34.09 -40.36 -67.24
CA GLY A 528 -32.98 -39.51 -67.70
C GLY A 528 -32.24 -38.81 -66.54
N SER A 529 -31.78 -37.57 -66.75
CA SER A 529 -31.07 -36.79 -65.73
C SER A 529 -31.98 -35.80 -65.00
N ALA A 530 -31.77 -35.68 -63.69
CA ALA A 530 -32.36 -34.64 -62.86
C ALA A 530 -31.76 -33.26 -63.21
N ASP A 531 -32.49 -32.19 -62.89
CA ASP A 531 -32.03 -30.80 -63.09
C ASP A 531 -30.76 -30.51 -62.27
N THR A 532 -30.62 -31.14 -61.10
CA THR A 532 -29.42 -31.16 -60.26
C THR A 532 -29.30 -32.55 -59.62
N GLY A 533 -28.08 -33.10 -59.52
CA GLY A 533 -27.82 -34.39 -58.86
C GLY A 533 -27.53 -35.58 -59.80
N GLY A 534 -27.54 -35.35 -61.13
CA GLY A 534 -27.07 -36.30 -62.14
C GLY A 534 -28.15 -37.23 -62.71
N ALA A 535 -27.71 -38.33 -63.33
CA ALA A 535 -28.60 -39.30 -63.97
C ALA A 535 -29.38 -40.16 -62.95
N TRP A 536 -30.68 -40.37 -63.19
CA TRP A 536 -31.46 -41.35 -62.44
C TRP A 536 -31.01 -42.77 -62.78
N THR A 537 -30.75 -43.54 -61.73
CA THR A 537 -30.52 -44.99 -61.79
C THR A 537 -31.71 -45.70 -61.17
N PHE A 538 -32.09 -46.89 -61.65
CA PHE A 538 -33.28 -47.58 -61.16
C PHE A 538 -33.19 -49.10 -61.35
N SER A 539 -34.08 -49.85 -60.69
CA SER A 539 -34.31 -51.27 -60.95
C SER A 539 -35.59 -51.53 -61.74
N GLY A 540 -35.62 -52.66 -62.46
CA GLY A 540 -36.74 -53.04 -63.32
C GLY A 540 -36.62 -52.51 -64.76
N SER A 541 -37.73 -52.53 -65.50
CA SER A 541 -37.76 -52.12 -66.91
C SER A 541 -37.90 -50.62 -67.08
N ALA A 542 -37.05 -50.01 -67.91
CA ALA A 542 -37.15 -48.59 -68.28
C ALA A 542 -38.49 -48.22 -68.93
N THR A 543 -39.16 -49.17 -69.60
CA THR A 543 -40.47 -48.97 -70.22
C THR A 543 -41.61 -48.74 -69.23
N ASN A 544 -41.39 -49.04 -67.95
CA ASN A 544 -42.33 -48.72 -66.88
C ASN A 544 -42.11 -47.32 -66.29
N LEU A 545 -41.10 -46.59 -66.76
CA LEU A 545 -40.78 -45.24 -66.32
C LEU A 545 -40.95 -44.28 -67.51
N SER A 546 -41.54 -43.11 -67.25
CA SER A 546 -41.64 -42.03 -68.23
C SER A 546 -41.55 -40.68 -67.52
N VAL A 547 -41.26 -39.61 -68.27
CA VAL A 547 -41.38 -38.24 -67.80
C VAL A 547 -42.24 -37.48 -68.78
N GLY A 548 -43.20 -36.71 -68.30
CA GLY A 548 -44.04 -35.89 -69.15
C GLY A 548 -45.04 -35.08 -68.35
N SER A 549 -45.50 -33.97 -68.89
CA SER A 549 -46.42 -33.05 -68.20
C SER A 549 -45.90 -32.56 -66.83
N GLY A 550 -44.58 -32.39 -66.69
CA GLY A 550 -43.95 -31.93 -65.45
C GLY A 550 -43.86 -32.97 -64.34
N VAL A 551 -44.08 -34.26 -64.63
CA VAL A 551 -43.99 -35.32 -63.61
C VAL A 551 -43.18 -36.52 -64.09
N GLY A 552 -42.41 -37.12 -63.17
CA GLY A 552 -41.82 -38.44 -63.34
C GLY A 552 -42.81 -39.53 -62.98
N GLN A 553 -43.10 -40.46 -63.89
CA GLN A 553 -44.09 -41.50 -63.72
C GLN A 553 -43.45 -42.88 -63.60
N VAL A 554 -44.02 -43.74 -62.75
CA VAL A 554 -43.67 -45.15 -62.59
C VAL A 554 -44.92 -46.01 -62.64
N ARG A 555 -45.00 -46.91 -63.62
CA ARG A 555 -46.09 -47.87 -63.80
C ARG A 555 -45.78 -49.16 -63.03
N LEU A 556 -46.56 -49.44 -61.99
CA LEU A 556 -46.37 -50.57 -61.09
C LEU A 556 -47.37 -51.70 -61.38
N ALA A 557 -46.86 -52.91 -61.61
CA ALA A 557 -47.66 -54.14 -61.61
C ALA A 557 -47.88 -54.63 -60.16
N ALA A 558 -48.90 -55.46 -59.93
CA ALA A 558 -49.13 -56.07 -58.61
C ALA A 558 -47.88 -56.86 -58.17
N GLY A 559 -47.40 -56.62 -56.95
CA GLY A 559 -46.19 -57.23 -56.40
C GLY A 559 -44.87 -56.61 -56.88
N SER A 560 -44.91 -55.56 -57.70
CA SER A 560 -43.70 -54.87 -58.19
C SER A 560 -43.15 -53.87 -57.18
N GLY A 561 -41.82 -53.81 -57.03
CA GLY A 561 -41.16 -52.83 -56.15
C GLY A 561 -39.82 -52.29 -56.68
N PRO A 562 -39.83 -51.36 -57.65
CA PRO A 562 -38.61 -50.73 -58.16
C PRO A 562 -38.03 -49.70 -57.17
N TRP A 563 -36.71 -49.54 -57.19
CA TRP A 563 -36.03 -48.39 -56.58
C TRP A 563 -35.54 -47.43 -57.67
N LEU A 564 -35.46 -46.15 -57.34
CA LEU A 564 -34.87 -45.09 -58.16
C LEU A 564 -33.88 -44.31 -57.30
N ALA A 565 -32.71 -43.93 -57.81
CA ALA A 565 -31.68 -43.25 -57.04
C ALA A 565 -30.88 -42.26 -57.87
N LEU A 566 -30.52 -41.15 -57.23
CA LEU A 566 -29.52 -40.19 -57.69
C LEU A 566 -28.23 -40.46 -56.93
N ALA A 567 -27.36 -41.27 -57.53
CA ALA A 567 -26.07 -41.63 -56.93
C ALA A 567 -24.99 -40.54 -57.16
N GLY A 568 -25.28 -39.54 -58.00
CA GLY A 568 -24.40 -38.37 -58.21
C GLY A 568 -24.34 -37.42 -57.01
N VAL A 569 -25.13 -37.66 -55.97
CA VAL A 569 -25.11 -36.92 -54.71
C VAL A 569 -24.67 -37.81 -53.57
N SER A 570 -23.92 -37.25 -52.62
CA SER A 570 -23.50 -37.94 -51.41
C SER A 570 -23.51 -36.95 -50.25
N SER A 571 -24.34 -37.21 -49.24
CA SER A 571 -24.43 -36.36 -48.04
C SER A 571 -24.62 -37.20 -46.77
N SER A 572 -23.98 -36.76 -45.68
CA SER A 572 -24.23 -37.25 -44.33
C SER A 572 -25.47 -36.61 -43.69
N GLY A 573 -26.03 -35.56 -44.28
CA GLY A 573 -27.27 -34.95 -43.81
C GLY A 573 -28.08 -34.35 -44.96
N THR A 574 -29.34 -34.78 -45.07
CA THR A 574 -30.18 -34.46 -46.22
C THR A 574 -31.60 -34.15 -45.76
N ASP A 575 -32.16 -33.10 -46.32
CA ASP A 575 -33.58 -32.79 -46.30
C ASP A 575 -34.16 -33.01 -47.70
N LEU A 576 -34.88 -34.12 -47.87
CA LEU A 576 -35.47 -34.55 -49.13
C LEU A 576 -36.99 -34.35 -49.10
N SER A 577 -37.51 -33.71 -50.13
CA SER A 577 -38.94 -33.55 -50.35
C SER A 577 -39.34 -33.98 -51.75
N ALA A 578 -40.58 -34.44 -51.91
CA ALA A 578 -41.19 -34.72 -53.21
C ALA A 578 -42.71 -34.63 -53.10
N THR A 579 -43.36 -34.27 -54.20
CA THR A 579 -44.80 -34.37 -54.40
C THR A 579 -45.12 -35.72 -55.04
N ILE A 580 -46.15 -36.42 -54.55
CA ILE A 580 -46.52 -37.77 -54.94
C ILE A 580 -48.01 -37.80 -55.30
N ALA A 581 -48.39 -38.43 -56.42
CA ALA A 581 -49.79 -38.70 -56.74
C ALA A 581 -49.96 -40.08 -57.41
N LEU A 582 -51.11 -40.71 -57.19
CA LEU A 582 -51.48 -41.98 -57.83
C LEU A 582 -52.61 -41.75 -58.83
N ASP A 583 -52.56 -42.42 -59.98
CA ASP A 583 -53.63 -42.36 -60.99
C ASP A 583 -54.98 -42.90 -60.50
N LYS A 584 -54.96 -43.81 -59.52
CA LYS A 584 -56.14 -44.33 -58.81
C LYS A 584 -55.77 -44.91 -57.44
N VAL A 585 -56.74 -45.02 -56.55
CA VAL A 585 -56.56 -45.66 -55.23
C VAL A 585 -56.31 -47.16 -55.42
N ALA A 586 -55.17 -47.66 -54.92
CA ALA A 586 -54.78 -49.05 -55.07
C ALA A 586 -55.66 -49.98 -54.21
N SER A 587 -56.19 -51.05 -54.80
CA SER A 587 -56.96 -52.08 -54.11
C SER A 587 -56.07 -53.01 -53.26
N GLY A 588 -56.69 -53.93 -52.51
CA GLY A 588 -55.98 -54.87 -51.64
C GLY A 588 -55.30 -54.15 -50.47
N SER A 589 -54.05 -54.52 -50.21
CA SER A 589 -53.24 -53.88 -49.17
C SER A 589 -52.66 -52.53 -49.61
N GLY A 590 -52.95 -52.04 -50.82
CA GLY A 590 -52.58 -50.68 -51.24
C GLY A 590 -51.19 -50.55 -51.87
N ALA A 591 -50.67 -49.32 -51.89
CA ALA A 591 -49.42 -48.93 -52.54
C ALA A 591 -48.50 -48.17 -51.58
N TYR A 592 -47.20 -48.24 -51.80
CA TYR A 592 -46.18 -47.65 -50.94
C TYR A 592 -45.24 -46.77 -51.76
N ALA A 593 -45.01 -45.55 -51.28
CA ALA A 593 -44.04 -44.62 -51.81
C ALA A 593 -43.06 -44.26 -50.70
N SER A 594 -41.78 -44.60 -50.88
CA SER A 594 -40.75 -44.31 -49.88
C SER A 594 -39.80 -43.26 -50.41
N LEU A 595 -39.52 -42.24 -49.58
CA LEU A 595 -38.46 -41.26 -49.84
C LEU A 595 -37.20 -41.69 -49.08
N ASN A 596 -36.09 -41.81 -49.78
CA ASN A 596 -34.82 -42.28 -49.25
C ASN A 596 -33.91 -41.08 -49.01
N GLY A 597 -33.85 -40.59 -47.77
CA GLY A 597 -33.03 -39.42 -47.41
C GLY A 597 -31.53 -39.72 -47.34
N ARG A 598 -31.15 -41.00 -47.22
CA ARG A 598 -29.77 -41.48 -47.34
C ARG A 598 -29.75 -42.91 -47.86
N ARG A 599 -29.08 -43.14 -48.98
CA ARG A 599 -28.85 -44.44 -49.61
C ARG A 599 -27.35 -44.69 -49.73
N VAL A 600 -26.86 -45.69 -49.01
CA VAL A 600 -25.46 -46.09 -49.02
C VAL A 600 -25.30 -47.26 -49.99
N ALA A 601 -24.53 -47.04 -51.05
CA ALA A 601 -24.33 -48.03 -52.11
C ALA A 601 -23.81 -49.36 -51.54
N GLY A 602 -24.40 -50.48 -51.96
CA GLY A 602 -24.07 -51.82 -51.46
C GLY A 602 -24.55 -52.16 -50.04
N VAL A 603 -25.02 -51.17 -49.27
CA VAL A 603 -25.45 -51.37 -47.87
C VAL A 603 -26.96 -51.32 -47.74
N GLY A 604 -27.62 -50.27 -48.24
CA GLY A 604 -29.04 -50.06 -48.03
C GLY A 604 -29.46 -48.59 -47.99
N ASP A 605 -30.60 -48.31 -47.37
CA ASP A 605 -31.12 -46.95 -47.22
C ASP A 605 -31.92 -46.71 -45.92
N TYR A 606 -31.99 -45.43 -45.52
CA TYR A 606 -32.96 -44.91 -44.57
C TYR A 606 -34.12 -44.26 -45.34
N ARG A 607 -35.35 -44.72 -45.08
CA ARG A 607 -36.54 -44.30 -45.82
C ARG A 607 -37.69 -43.90 -44.92
N ALA A 608 -38.42 -42.87 -45.34
CA ALA A 608 -39.78 -42.60 -44.88
C ALA A 608 -40.74 -43.29 -45.82
N LYS A 609 -41.53 -44.23 -45.32
CA LYS A 609 -42.43 -45.07 -46.13
C LYS A 609 -43.87 -44.60 -45.94
N VAL A 610 -44.45 -44.10 -47.02
CA VAL A 610 -45.85 -43.66 -47.10
C VAL A 610 -46.68 -44.80 -47.67
N HIS A 611 -47.69 -45.24 -46.92
CA HIS A 611 -48.61 -46.30 -47.32
C HIS A 611 -49.98 -45.71 -47.64
N TYR A 612 -50.42 -45.89 -48.88
CA TYR A 612 -51.74 -45.56 -49.39
C TYR A 612 -52.63 -46.80 -49.28
N THR A 613 -53.57 -46.80 -48.34
CA THR A 613 -54.50 -47.91 -48.14
C THR A 613 -55.62 -47.90 -49.19
N SER A 614 -56.35 -49.01 -49.29
CA SER A 614 -57.42 -49.18 -50.30
C SER A 614 -58.65 -48.30 -50.14
N ASN A 615 -58.77 -47.63 -48.99
CA ASN A 615 -59.77 -46.57 -48.74
C ASN A 615 -59.20 -45.16 -48.92
N GLY A 616 -57.97 -45.00 -49.45
CA GLY A 616 -57.31 -43.71 -49.64
C GLY A 616 -56.62 -43.17 -48.38
N GLY A 617 -56.66 -43.88 -47.25
CA GLY A 617 -55.95 -43.48 -46.03
C GLY A 617 -54.43 -43.44 -46.24
N VAL A 618 -53.76 -42.54 -45.53
CA VAL A 618 -52.30 -42.39 -45.57
C VAL A 618 -51.70 -42.80 -44.24
N TRP A 619 -50.75 -43.73 -44.27
CA TRP A 619 -49.97 -44.16 -43.12
C TRP A 619 -48.50 -43.86 -43.34
N LEU A 620 -47.76 -43.61 -42.25
CA LEU A 620 -46.35 -43.25 -42.30
C LEU A 620 -45.55 -44.12 -41.34
N SER A 621 -44.43 -44.66 -41.81
CA SER A 621 -43.42 -45.35 -41.00
C SER A 621 -42.01 -44.88 -41.37
N LEU A 622 -41.04 -45.13 -40.48
CA LEU A 622 -39.62 -44.93 -40.75
C LEU A 622 -38.92 -46.27 -40.71
N GLN A 623 -38.06 -46.52 -41.68
CA GLN A 623 -37.40 -47.80 -41.83
C GLN A 623 -35.93 -47.63 -42.24
N ARG A 624 -35.13 -48.61 -41.83
CA ARG A 624 -33.83 -48.92 -42.42
C ARG A 624 -34.00 -50.16 -43.27
N ALA A 625 -33.53 -50.16 -44.49
CA ALA A 625 -33.56 -51.35 -45.34
C ALA A 625 -32.17 -51.69 -45.86
N THR A 626 -31.85 -52.97 -45.96
CA THR A 626 -30.59 -53.43 -46.56
C THR A 626 -30.62 -53.32 -48.09
N ALA A 627 -29.49 -53.51 -48.76
CA ALA A 627 -29.42 -53.55 -50.23
C ALA A 627 -30.27 -54.68 -50.85
N ALA A 628 -30.48 -55.76 -50.10
CA ALA A 628 -31.43 -56.84 -50.44
C ALA A 628 -32.90 -56.51 -50.08
N ASN A 629 -33.16 -55.26 -49.69
CA ASN A 629 -34.46 -54.73 -49.29
C ASN A 629 -35.09 -55.43 -48.07
N ALA A 630 -34.27 -55.95 -47.16
CA ALA A 630 -34.75 -56.43 -45.87
C ALA A 630 -35.00 -55.23 -44.94
N GLU A 631 -36.27 -55.01 -44.57
CA GLU A 631 -36.69 -53.84 -43.78
C GLU A 631 -36.54 -54.09 -42.26
N THR A 632 -36.03 -53.08 -41.56
CA THR A 632 -36.05 -52.93 -40.10
C THR A 632 -36.87 -51.69 -39.77
N VAL A 633 -37.92 -51.86 -38.97
CA VAL A 633 -38.79 -50.76 -38.56
C VAL A 633 -38.08 -49.93 -37.49
N LEU A 634 -37.87 -48.64 -37.77
CA LEU A 634 -37.30 -47.67 -36.83
C LEU A 634 -38.39 -46.89 -36.10
N ALA A 635 -39.49 -46.58 -36.79
CA ALA A 635 -40.73 -46.07 -36.20
C ALA A 635 -41.91 -46.79 -36.82
N ALA A 636 -42.77 -47.36 -35.97
CA ALA A 636 -43.94 -48.14 -36.38
C ALA A 636 -44.89 -47.35 -37.27
N GLU A 637 -45.56 -48.06 -38.17
CA GLU A 637 -46.55 -47.51 -39.10
C GLU A 637 -47.79 -47.03 -38.34
N THR A 638 -48.20 -45.78 -38.59
CA THR A 638 -49.45 -45.23 -38.04
C THR A 638 -50.18 -44.40 -39.09
N GLN A 639 -51.51 -44.39 -39.01
CA GLN A 639 -52.34 -43.51 -39.82
C GLN A 639 -52.03 -42.05 -39.53
N ILE A 640 -51.96 -41.23 -40.58
CA ILE A 640 -51.88 -39.77 -40.46
C ILE A 640 -53.31 -39.21 -40.44
N PRO A 641 -53.75 -38.62 -39.30
CA PRO A 641 -55.11 -38.14 -39.17
C PRO A 641 -55.45 -37.05 -40.20
N GLY A 642 -56.69 -37.06 -40.69
CA GLY A 642 -57.20 -36.00 -41.57
C GLY A 642 -56.74 -36.06 -43.03
N ILE A 643 -55.99 -37.10 -43.43
CA ILE A 643 -55.57 -37.28 -44.83
C ILE A 643 -56.27 -38.51 -45.43
N THR A 644 -57.02 -38.25 -46.51
CA THR A 644 -57.56 -39.28 -47.41
C THR A 644 -57.33 -38.80 -48.83
N MET A 645 -56.74 -39.66 -49.65
CA MET A 645 -56.26 -39.37 -51.00
C MET A 645 -57.15 -40.04 -52.04
N ALA A 646 -57.69 -39.24 -52.96
CA ALA A 646 -58.36 -39.71 -54.16
C ALA A 646 -57.40 -39.81 -55.36
N ALA A 647 -57.88 -40.35 -56.47
CA ALA A 647 -57.15 -40.41 -57.73
C ALA A 647 -56.66 -39.01 -58.16
N GLY A 648 -55.39 -38.90 -58.52
CA GLY A 648 -54.73 -37.67 -58.99
C GLY A 648 -54.43 -36.62 -57.90
N GLU A 649 -54.88 -36.83 -56.65
CA GLU A 649 -54.58 -35.90 -55.57
C GLU A 649 -53.10 -35.99 -55.16
N LYS A 650 -52.51 -34.82 -54.89
CA LYS A 650 -51.09 -34.67 -54.59
C LYS A 650 -50.84 -34.71 -53.08
N LEU A 651 -49.94 -35.59 -52.64
CA LEU A 651 -49.38 -35.64 -51.28
C LEU A 651 -47.95 -35.12 -51.32
N LEU A 652 -47.62 -34.16 -50.46
CA LEU A 652 -46.24 -33.74 -50.25
C LEU A 652 -45.65 -34.59 -49.14
N ALA A 653 -44.44 -35.09 -49.36
CA ALA A 653 -43.67 -35.82 -48.38
C ALA A 653 -42.31 -35.16 -48.19
N ARG A 654 -41.88 -35.05 -46.93
CA ARG A 654 -40.55 -34.56 -46.55
C ARG A 654 -39.90 -35.51 -45.55
N VAL A 655 -38.67 -35.89 -45.81
CA VAL A 655 -37.83 -36.70 -44.93
C VAL A 655 -36.51 -36.00 -44.68
N GLN A 656 -36.13 -35.91 -43.41
CA GLN A 656 -34.81 -35.45 -43.00
C GLN A 656 -34.02 -36.61 -42.41
N VAL A 657 -32.79 -36.77 -42.86
CA VAL A 657 -31.81 -37.72 -42.32
C VAL A 657 -30.57 -36.92 -41.93
N THR A 658 -30.14 -37.00 -40.68
CA THR A 658 -29.12 -36.10 -40.11
C THR A 658 -28.21 -36.85 -39.16
N GLY A 659 -26.97 -36.38 -38.99
CA GLY A 659 -25.99 -36.99 -38.10
C GLY A 659 -25.44 -38.35 -38.56
N THR A 660 -24.29 -38.71 -38.00
CA THR A 660 -23.65 -40.02 -38.15
C THR A 660 -23.29 -40.53 -36.76
N SER A 661 -23.87 -41.65 -36.34
CA SER A 661 -23.69 -42.31 -35.04
C SER A 661 -24.19 -41.49 -33.82
N PRO A 662 -25.51 -41.39 -33.57
CA PRO A 662 -26.60 -42.00 -34.33
C PRO A 662 -27.03 -41.15 -35.53
N THR A 663 -27.56 -41.82 -36.55
CA THR A 663 -28.35 -41.16 -37.59
C THR A 663 -29.75 -40.90 -37.06
N THR A 664 -30.24 -39.66 -37.18
CA THR A 664 -31.65 -39.30 -36.91
C THR A 664 -32.41 -39.23 -38.22
N ILE A 665 -33.53 -39.95 -38.31
CA ILE A 665 -34.49 -39.88 -39.41
C ILE A 665 -35.81 -39.32 -38.90
N ARG A 666 -36.41 -38.38 -39.62
CA ARG A 666 -37.74 -37.83 -39.32
C ARG A 666 -38.51 -37.50 -40.59
N ALA A 667 -39.83 -37.64 -40.54
CA ALA A 667 -40.67 -37.44 -41.72
C ALA A 667 -42.02 -36.81 -41.39
N ARG A 668 -42.56 -36.11 -42.38
CA ARG A 668 -43.91 -35.57 -42.39
C ARG A 668 -44.51 -35.62 -43.79
N VAL A 669 -45.83 -35.75 -43.84
CA VAL A 669 -46.62 -35.76 -45.07
C VAL A 669 -47.87 -34.88 -44.89
N TRP A 670 -48.29 -34.23 -45.98
CA TRP A 670 -49.47 -33.37 -46.00
C TRP A 670 -50.06 -33.29 -47.41
N LYS A 671 -51.36 -32.97 -47.49
CA LYS A 671 -52.05 -32.85 -48.77
C LYS A 671 -51.68 -31.53 -49.45
N SER A 672 -51.51 -31.53 -50.76
CA SER A 672 -51.28 -30.29 -51.52
C SER A 672 -52.41 -29.27 -51.29
N GLY A 673 -52.05 -28.00 -51.18
CA GLY A 673 -52.98 -26.92 -50.80
C GLY A 673 -53.23 -26.78 -49.30
N THR A 674 -52.64 -27.65 -48.46
CA THR A 674 -52.67 -27.52 -46.98
C THR A 674 -51.32 -27.09 -46.43
N THR A 675 -51.31 -26.50 -45.23
CA THR A 675 -50.08 -26.06 -44.55
C THR A 675 -49.21 -27.26 -44.16
N GLU A 676 -47.91 -27.16 -44.43
CA GLU A 676 -46.93 -28.15 -43.97
C GLU A 676 -46.96 -28.25 -42.41
N PRO A 677 -47.08 -29.46 -41.82
CA PRO A 677 -47.11 -29.62 -40.37
C PRO A 677 -45.83 -29.11 -39.72
N THR A 678 -45.93 -28.26 -38.70
CA THR A 678 -44.76 -27.73 -37.98
C THR A 678 -44.04 -28.80 -37.16
N THR A 679 -44.74 -29.84 -36.73
CA THR A 679 -44.18 -30.98 -35.98
C THR A 679 -43.85 -32.16 -36.90
N TRP A 680 -42.77 -32.89 -36.56
CA TRP A 680 -42.44 -34.14 -37.23
C TRP A 680 -43.42 -35.24 -36.82
N GLN A 681 -44.11 -35.82 -37.79
CA GLN A 681 -45.10 -36.88 -37.55
C GLN A 681 -44.43 -38.21 -37.16
N LYS A 682 -43.19 -38.43 -37.60
CA LYS A 682 -42.33 -39.52 -37.16
C LYS A 682 -40.89 -39.03 -36.96
N THR A 683 -40.23 -39.54 -35.92
CA THR A 683 -38.79 -39.37 -35.67
C THR A 683 -38.25 -40.68 -35.08
N ALA A 684 -37.05 -41.09 -35.50
CA ALA A 684 -36.32 -42.24 -34.95
C ALA A 684 -34.81 -42.04 -35.10
N THR A 685 -34.03 -42.83 -34.37
CA THR A 685 -32.58 -42.86 -34.42
C THR A 685 -32.06 -44.26 -34.72
N ASP A 686 -30.96 -44.39 -35.45
CA ASP A 686 -30.30 -45.67 -35.74
C ASP A 686 -28.77 -45.50 -35.81
N SER A 687 -28.05 -46.45 -35.21
CA SER A 687 -26.58 -46.43 -35.11
C SER A 687 -25.90 -47.55 -35.89
N THR A 688 -26.56 -48.15 -36.88
CA THR A 688 -26.02 -49.29 -37.63
C THR A 688 -24.79 -48.86 -38.41
N ALA A 689 -23.63 -49.45 -38.11
CA ALA A 689 -22.32 -48.97 -38.58
C ALA A 689 -22.25 -48.68 -40.09
N GLY A 690 -22.71 -49.61 -40.94
CA GLY A 690 -22.66 -49.45 -42.40
C GLY A 690 -23.49 -48.29 -42.96
N PHE A 691 -24.40 -47.72 -42.18
CA PHE A 691 -25.28 -46.63 -42.58
C PHE A 691 -24.84 -45.25 -42.05
N GLN A 692 -23.78 -45.19 -41.23
CA GLN A 692 -23.28 -43.95 -40.61
C GLN A 692 -22.30 -43.17 -41.50
N VAL A 693 -22.47 -43.25 -42.81
CA VAL A 693 -21.62 -42.57 -43.81
C VAL A 693 -22.49 -41.79 -44.79
N ALA A 694 -21.88 -40.87 -45.55
CA ALA A 694 -22.60 -40.13 -46.57
C ALA A 694 -23.19 -41.08 -47.64
N GLY A 695 -24.38 -40.75 -48.13
CA GLY A 695 -25.08 -41.52 -49.15
C GLY A 695 -25.94 -40.66 -50.05
N GLY A 696 -26.44 -41.26 -51.13
CA GLY A 696 -27.30 -40.58 -52.10
C GLY A 696 -28.76 -40.47 -51.65
N VAL A 697 -29.61 -39.94 -52.52
CA VAL A 697 -31.06 -39.88 -52.32
C VAL A 697 -31.80 -40.72 -53.35
N GLY A 698 -33.07 -41.02 -53.09
CA GLY A 698 -33.86 -41.78 -54.03
C GLY A 698 -35.27 -42.07 -53.55
N LEU A 699 -35.89 -43.03 -54.23
CA LEU A 699 -37.23 -43.52 -54.01
C LEU A 699 -37.23 -45.05 -53.95
N TYR A 700 -38.10 -45.63 -53.13
CA TYR A 700 -38.46 -47.04 -53.20
C TYR A 700 -39.98 -47.18 -53.24
N LEU A 701 -40.50 -47.80 -54.29
CA LEU A 701 -41.94 -47.96 -54.51
C LEU A 701 -42.34 -49.41 -54.33
N TYR A 702 -43.58 -49.67 -53.95
CA TYR A 702 -44.15 -51.02 -53.94
C TYR A 702 -45.66 -51.00 -54.15
N LEU A 703 -46.18 -51.84 -55.04
CA LEU A 703 -47.61 -52.12 -55.14
C LEU A 703 -47.88 -53.52 -54.58
N SER A 704 -48.83 -53.64 -53.65
CA SER A 704 -49.16 -54.92 -53.04
C SER A 704 -49.48 -55.99 -54.09
N GLY A 705 -49.00 -57.23 -53.86
CA GLY A 705 -49.39 -58.39 -54.67
C GLY A 705 -50.89 -58.71 -54.62
N SER A 706 -51.59 -58.23 -53.58
CA SER A 706 -53.05 -58.36 -53.44
C SER A 706 -53.85 -57.31 -54.23
N ALA A 707 -53.21 -56.37 -54.92
CA ALA A 707 -53.90 -55.35 -55.71
C ALA A 707 -54.49 -55.95 -56.99
N THR A 708 -55.82 -55.89 -57.15
CA THR A 708 -56.55 -56.42 -58.31
C THR A 708 -56.76 -55.39 -59.41
N ASN A 709 -56.57 -54.11 -59.11
CA ASN A 709 -56.72 -53.00 -60.06
C ASN A 709 -55.38 -52.52 -60.66
N ALA A 710 -54.34 -53.35 -60.63
CA ALA A 710 -53.06 -53.06 -61.30
C ALA A 710 -53.22 -53.00 -62.84
N PRO A 711 -52.36 -52.27 -63.57
CA PRO A 711 -51.26 -51.46 -63.05
C PRO A 711 -51.76 -50.16 -62.38
N ILE A 712 -50.96 -49.64 -61.45
CA ILE A 712 -51.11 -48.32 -60.83
C ILE A 712 -49.95 -47.45 -61.30
N THR A 713 -50.23 -46.21 -61.69
CA THR A 713 -49.19 -45.24 -62.06
C THR A 713 -48.98 -44.29 -60.90
N MET A 714 -47.76 -44.26 -60.38
CA MET A 714 -47.34 -43.28 -59.38
C MET A 714 -46.54 -42.17 -60.06
N SER A 715 -46.84 -40.92 -59.73
CA SER A 715 -46.20 -39.73 -60.27
C SER A 715 -45.48 -38.96 -59.18
N PHE A 716 -44.33 -38.38 -59.55
CA PHE A 716 -43.47 -37.59 -58.70
C PHE A 716 -43.19 -36.24 -59.35
N ASP A 717 -43.15 -35.20 -58.53
CA ASP A 717 -42.89 -33.81 -58.92
C ASP A 717 -42.12 -33.11 -57.79
N ASP A 718 -41.51 -31.97 -58.09
CA ASP A 718 -40.82 -31.10 -57.14
C ASP A 718 -39.83 -31.86 -56.22
N LEU A 719 -39.10 -32.84 -56.76
CA LEU A 719 -38.13 -33.57 -55.96
C LEU A 719 -36.97 -32.64 -55.64
N LYS A 720 -36.70 -32.42 -54.36
CA LYS A 720 -35.63 -31.52 -53.90
C LYS A 720 -34.93 -32.07 -52.68
N ALA A 721 -33.61 -32.20 -52.77
CA ALA A 721 -32.69 -32.54 -51.69
C ALA A 721 -31.72 -31.40 -51.44
N VAL A 722 -31.66 -30.91 -50.20
CA VAL A 722 -30.67 -29.92 -49.75
C VAL A 722 -29.81 -30.49 -48.63
N PRO A 723 -28.55 -30.05 -48.45
CA PRO A 723 -27.75 -30.41 -47.30
C PRO A 723 -28.48 -29.96 -46.03
N PHE A 724 -28.46 -30.83 -45.03
CA PHE A 724 -28.92 -30.49 -43.69
C PHE A 724 -27.78 -30.82 -42.71
N PRO A 725 -27.41 -29.91 -41.81
CA PRO A 725 -26.28 -30.11 -40.90
C PRO A 725 -26.43 -31.31 -39.96
#